data_AF-A0A9P8V9E8-F1
#
_entry.id   AF-A0A9P8V9E8-F1
#
_cell.length_a   1.000
_cell.length_b   1.000
_cell.length_c   1.000
_cell.angle_alpha   90.00
_cell.angle_beta   90.00
_cell.angle_gamma   90.00
#
_symmetry.space_group_name_H-M   'P 1'
#
loop_
_entity.id
_entity.type
_entity.pdbx_description
1 polymer ?
#
loop_
_entity_poly.entity_id
_entity_poly.type
_entity_poly.pdbx_seq_one_letter_code
_entity_poly.pdbx_strand_id
1 'polypeptide(L)'
;MVRFQSLAVSAAALLAGVPALAIAQDGFDPENFDKFVPNTYIVELEDGQAHESYLDALKDESGVDGVTQRFAYGPLFNAVSFEVEGSLTTEPEKLRRRLAELPGYKHIWPVEIIQAPKVVGDLDIFTMDSTKASGAEKSRRQNGDFVFPPHEMIQADRLHAEGYTGNGTRIGVIDSGFDYLHPALGGCYGPGCLIEYGYDLVGEDFNGSPGTLRPDDDPFATCDIHGTLVTGTIAAQENPLGFTGVAPGVKIGAYRVFSCAGASSSDVIIAAIFRAYEDGSDVITLSVGDYSGYTAHPLSVALSRVVEAGVPCVAAAGNSAGNHYGVWSVVAPASGEGVMAVGAVESTLRPSINSETGQVSWAANPAGGLVTGFSLWGPTFEGDFKPQFTAPGGNILTVAPNNGYTVTSGTSFAAPITAASIALLIEARGKLSPSEVRSLLATTAKRIDSGSGLGLEPVAHQGAGIIQVHDAVHATTSVSAEGFAVGDTEHHVADNEFEVVNDSGEAIDYEISHIAALAAEVLWEENGFRLNDPDLVPGAATVKIEPTSFTLQPGAATTVRFSVDQPTGLNAIRLPLYGGFVAIEGSSSASNATAAQSFSVPYQGIAGVVREAGVLAFPEQFFFLRFDNGVENWSPLPPNVIFQLPVPAAHPEWAKPVGTTESHLPLGSLPGWTYWAKIGSPEIRFELVPVTPSCQFPDLPLSTNVMGDETMPINASPQRLVNPNGKFFSWSGRLAGGVWTPPGRYIMRLYALRHFGNPDSVEDWEVLDYKPNFALSYVNP
;
A
#
# COMPACT_ATOMS: atom_id res chain seq x y z
N MET A 1 13.50 41.58 23.16
CA MET A 1 14.86 42.15 23.32
C MET A 1 15.66 41.26 24.26
N VAL A 2 16.52 40.42 23.67
CA VAL A 2 17.85 39.96 24.13
C VAL A 2 18.01 39.27 25.50
N ARG A 3 18.42 37.98 25.48
CA ARG A 3 19.80 37.59 25.86
C ARG A 3 20.19 36.20 25.32
N PHE A 4 21.09 36.24 24.33
CA PHE A 4 21.94 35.14 23.86
C PHE A 4 23.03 34.81 24.89
N GLN A 5 23.42 33.54 24.99
CA GLN A 5 24.79 33.15 25.35
C GLN A 5 25.29 32.05 24.42
N SER A 6 26.25 32.46 23.59
CA SER A 6 27.18 31.65 22.80
C SER A 6 28.24 31.01 23.69
N LEU A 7 28.67 29.79 23.37
CA LEU A 7 30.00 29.29 23.73
C LEU A 7 30.48 28.28 22.69
N ALA A 8 31.50 28.69 21.95
CA ALA A 8 32.32 27.86 21.08
C ALA A 8 33.33 27.08 21.91
N VAL A 9 33.60 25.82 21.56
CA VAL A 9 34.84 25.12 21.92
C VAL A 9 35.29 24.26 20.74
N SER A 10 36.48 24.53 20.23
CA SER A 10 37.21 23.69 19.28
C SER A 10 38.10 22.67 20.00
N ALA A 11 37.99 21.42 19.54
CA ALA A 11 39.00 20.36 19.35
C ALA A 11 40.21 20.19 20.30
N ALA A 12 40.37 18.98 20.86
CA ALA A 12 41.49 18.08 20.52
C ALA A 12 41.35 16.70 21.22
N ALA A 13 41.85 15.67 20.53
CA ALA A 13 41.63 14.24 20.73
C ALA A 13 42.29 13.58 21.95
N LEU A 14 41.71 12.46 22.40
CA LEU A 14 42.43 11.34 23.02
C LEU A 14 41.71 10.03 22.68
N LEU A 15 42.41 9.21 21.88
CA LEU A 15 42.07 7.84 21.49
C LEU A 15 42.24 6.88 22.68
N ALA A 16 41.21 6.10 23.01
CA ALA A 16 41.33 4.80 23.66
C ALA A 16 40.14 3.92 23.22
N GLY A 17 40.45 2.78 22.63
CA GLY A 17 39.51 1.91 21.92
C GLY A 17 38.44 1.26 22.80
N VAL A 18 37.23 1.24 22.26
CA VAL A 18 36.13 0.34 22.65
C VAL A 18 35.95 -0.64 21.47
N PRO A 19 35.83 -1.96 21.71
CA PRO A 19 35.66 -2.91 20.63
C PRO A 19 34.34 -2.63 19.92
N ALA A 20 34.41 -2.50 18.60
CA ALA A 20 33.24 -2.43 17.73
C ALA A 20 32.41 -3.70 17.97
N LEU A 21 31.19 -3.55 18.50
CA LEU A 21 30.14 -4.51 18.21
C LEU A 21 29.91 -4.42 16.70
N ALA A 22 30.29 -5.48 16.00
CA ALA A 22 29.92 -5.70 14.62
C ALA A 22 28.39 -5.84 14.56
N ILE A 23 27.71 -4.74 14.25
CA ILE A 23 26.43 -4.80 13.55
C ILE A 23 26.77 -5.37 12.19
N ALA A 24 26.21 -6.54 11.89
CA ALA A 24 26.42 -7.24 10.64
C ALA A 24 26.10 -6.30 9.46
N GLN A 25 26.99 -6.35 8.49
CA GLN A 25 26.93 -5.62 7.24
C GLN A 25 25.69 -6.08 6.44
N ASP A 26 24.67 -5.24 6.37
CA ASP A 26 23.82 -5.22 5.18
C ASP A 26 24.65 -4.52 4.09
N GLY A 27 25.19 -5.33 3.18
CA GLY A 27 26.03 -4.87 2.08
C GLY A 27 25.23 -3.98 1.13
N PHE A 28 25.65 -2.72 1.03
CA PHE A 28 25.16 -1.80 0.01
C PHE A 28 25.83 -2.16 -1.33
N ASP A 29 25.03 -2.64 -2.30
CA ASP A 29 25.44 -2.76 -3.70
C ASP A 29 25.07 -1.46 -4.44
N PRO A 30 26.04 -0.78 -5.10
CA PRO A 30 25.83 0.50 -5.78
C PRO A 30 24.88 0.48 -6.99
N GLU A 31 24.38 -0.66 -7.45
CA GLU A 31 23.33 -0.78 -8.48
C GLU A 31 21.97 -1.17 -7.89
N ASN A 32 21.37 -0.29 -7.08
CA ASN A 32 20.08 -0.57 -6.43
C ASN A 32 18.91 -0.63 -7.45
N PHE A 33 18.85 -1.75 -8.20
CA PHE A 33 17.81 -2.25 -9.09
C PHE A 33 17.05 -3.43 -8.47
N ASP A 34 17.34 -3.81 -7.22
CA ASP A 34 16.75 -4.97 -6.53
C ASP A 34 15.24 -4.84 -6.21
N LYS A 35 14.55 -3.79 -6.71
CA LYS A 35 13.08 -3.71 -6.68
C LYS A 35 12.45 -4.57 -7.78
N PHE A 36 13.14 -4.90 -8.87
CA PHE A 36 12.53 -5.58 -10.01
C PHE A 36 13.15 -6.94 -10.26
N VAL A 37 12.35 -7.89 -10.71
CA VAL A 37 12.83 -9.16 -11.24
C VAL A 37 13.54 -8.85 -12.57
N PRO A 38 14.85 -9.13 -12.70
CA PRO A 38 15.62 -8.79 -13.90
C PRO A 38 14.95 -9.28 -15.20
N ASN A 39 14.93 -8.42 -16.22
CA ASN A 39 14.45 -8.73 -17.57
C ASN A 39 13.02 -9.30 -17.65
N THR A 40 12.19 -8.99 -16.65
CA THR A 40 10.85 -9.56 -16.52
C THR A 40 9.81 -8.45 -16.55
N TYR A 41 8.77 -8.63 -17.36
CA TYR A 41 7.77 -7.60 -17.63
C TYR A 41 6.35 -8.18 -17.64
N ILE A 42 5.38 -7.35 -17.27
CA ILE A 42 3.94 -7.55 -17.49
C ILE A 42 3.55 -6.62 -18.63
N VAL A 43 2.93 -7.16 -19.67
CA VAL A 43 2.38 -6.35 -20.77
C VAL A 43 0.89 -6.58 -20.85
N GLU A 44 0.13 -5.50 -20.71
CA GLU A 44 -1.29 -5.47 -21.08
C GLU A 44 -1.41 -5.15 -22.56
N LEU A 45 -2.31 -5.88 -23.22
CA LEU A 45 -2.60 -5.78 -24.63
C LEU A 45 -3.98 -5.16 -24.86
N GLU A 46 -4.15 -4.58 -26.04
CA GLU A 46 -5.44 -4.11 -26.51
C GLU A 46 -6.48 -5.23 -26.53
N ASP A 47 -7.76 -4.87 -26.37
CA ASP A 47 -8.86 -5.83 -26.30
C ASP A 47 -8.88 -6.73 -27.55
N GLY A 48 -8.93 -8.05 -27.34
CA GLY A 48 -8.98 -9.05 -28.41
C GLY A 48 -7.62 -9.39 -29.04
N GLN A 49 -6.52 -8.79 -28.62
CA GLN A 49 -5.18 -9.21 -29.01
C GLN A 49 -4.78 -10.51 -28.29
N ALA A 50 -4.23 -11.46 -29.04
CA ALA A 50 -3.79 -12.74 -28.50
C ALA A 50 -2.38 -12.65 -27.91
N HIS A 51 -2.17 -13.21 -26.71
CA HIS A 51 -0.87 -13.23 -26.04
C HIS A 51 0.21 -13.90 -26.90
N GLU A 52 -0.12 -15.02 -27.55
CA GLU A 52 0.80 -15.76 -28.43
C GLU A 52 1.35 -14.89 -29.56
N SER A 53 0.49 -14.07 -30.18
CA SER A 53 0.89 -13.19 -31.28
C SER A 53 1.88 -12.10 -30.82
N TYR A 54 1.67 -11.55 -29.62
CA TYR A 54 2.60 -10.58 -29.04
C TYR A 54 3.94 -11.23 -28.67
N LEU A 55 3.90 -12.40 -28.01
CA LEU A 55 5.11 -13.14 -27.62
C LEU A 55 5.92 -13.61 -28.85
N ASP A 56 5.27 -14.03 -29.92
CA ASP A 56 5.94 -14.42 -31.16
C ASP A 56 6.59 -13.22 -31.85
N ALA A 57 5.92 -12.06 -31.89
CA ALA A 57 6.53 -10.82 -32.38
C ALA A 57 7.77 -10.42 -31.56
N LEU A 58 7.75 -10.63 -30.24
CA LEU A 58 8.90 -10.40 -29.38
C LEU A 58 10.06 -11.37 -29.65
N LYS A 59 9.79 -12.65 -29.93
CA LYS A 59 10.85 -13.63 -30.26
C LYS A 59 11.55 -13.29 -31.57
N ASP A 60 10.87 -12.60 -32.49
CA ASP A 60 11.43 -12.14 -33.76
C ASP A 60 12.29 -10.86 -33.63
N GLU A 61 12.32 -10.22 -32.46
CA GLU A 61 13.11 -9.01 -32.22
C GLU A 61 14.62 -9.29 -32.19
N SER A 62 15.39 -8.47 -32.91
CA SER A 62 16.85 -8.60 -32.95
C SER A 62 17.46 -8.40 -31.56
N GLY A 63 18.18 -9.42 -31.10
CA GLY A 63 18.87 -9.42 -29.80
C GLY A 63 18.05 -10.04 -28.66
N VAL A 64 16.86 -10.57 -28.95
CA VAL A 64 16.13 -11.50 -28.11
C VAL A 64 16.49 -12.92 -28.53
N ASP A 65 17.06 -13.69 -27.62
CA ASP A 65 17.48 -15.08 -27.85
C ASP A 65 16.45 -16.08 -27.26
N GLY A 66 15.63 -15.64 -26.29
CA GLY A 66 14.60 -16.45 -25.66
C GLY A 66 13.54 -15.61 -24.97
N VAL A 67 12.31 -16.15 -24.91
CA VAL A 67 11.19 -15.57 -24.16
C VAL A 67 10.49 -16.70 -23.41
N THR A 68 10.43 -16.57 -22.09
CA THR A 68 9.75 -17.54 -21.21
C THR A 68 8.50 -16.89 -20.62
N GLN A 69 7.32 -17.34 -21.05
CA GLN A 69 6.08 -16.92 -20.43
C GLN A 69 6.02 -17.41 -18.97
N ARG A 70 5.67 -16.51 -18.05
CA ARG A 70 5.45 -16.81 -16.63
C ARG A 70 3.97 -17.01 -16.37
N PHE A 71 3.15 -16.01 -16.68
CA PHE A 71 1.69 -16.06 -16.53
C PHE A 71 0.99 -15.46 -17.75
N ALA A 72 -0.16 -16.01 -18.10
CA ALA A 72 -1.13 -15.40 -18.99
C ALA A 72 -2.41 -15.15 -18.18
N TYR A 73 -2.96 -13.95 -18.28
CA TYR A 73 -4.11 -13.54 -17.47
C TYR A 73 -5.41 -13.62 -18.27
N GLY A 74 -6.52 -13.75 -17.55
CA GLY A 74 -7.85 -13.89 -18.14
C GLY A 74 -8.37 -12.61 -18.81
N PRO A 75 -9.56 -12.65 -19.43
CA PRO A 75 -10.12 -11.55 -20.20
C PRO A 75 -10.41 -10.27 -19.39
N LEU A 76 -10.48 -10.34 -18.05
CA LEU A 76 -10.60 -9.15 -17.19
C LEU A 76 -9.32 -8.29 -17.17
N PHE A 77 -8.19 -8.87 -17.56
CA PHE A 77 -6.91 -8.21 -17.67
C PHE A 77 -6.14 -8.88 -18.80
N ASN A 78 -6.36 -8.44 -20.04
CA ASN A 78 -5.75 -9.04 -21.22
C ASN A 78 -4.23 -8.79 -21.25
N ALA A 79 -3.48 -9.56 -20.47
CA ALA A 79 -2.08 -9.33 -20.23
C ALA A 79 -1.29 -10.65 -20.16
N VAL A 80 0.01 -10.53 -20.33
CA VAL A 80 0.97 -11.64 -20.21
C VAL A 80 2.22 -11.17 -19.49
N SER A 81 2.75 -11.98 -18.59
CA SER A 81 4.06 -11.77 -17.98
C SER A 81 5.09 -12.76 -18.53
N PHE A 82 6.32 -12.29 -18.73
CA PHE A 82 7.38 -13.07 -19.36
C PHE A 82 8.78 -12.59 -18.96
N GLU A 83 9.73 -13.51 -19.04
CA GLU A 83 11.17 -13.27 -18.93
C GLU A 83 11.78 -13.19 -20.33
N VAL A 84 12.73 -12.28 -20.53
CA VAL A 84 13.46 -12.13 -21.79
C VAL A 84 14.91 -12.55 -21.58
N GLU A 85 15.44 -13.33 -22.52
CA GLU A 85 16.85 -13.70 -22.61
C GLU A 85 17.46 -13.13 -23.89
N GLY A 86 18.75 -12.80 -23.83
CA GLY A 86 19.55 -12.44 -25.01
C GLY A 86 20.25 -11.09 -24.89
N SER A 87 21.01 -10.72 -25.91
CA SER A 87 21.86 -9.51 -25.87
C SER A 87 21.12 -8.20 -25.52
N LEU A 88 19.83 -8.07 -25.86
CA LEU A 88 19.02 -6.88 -25.58
C LEU A 88 18.74 -6.69 -24.07
N THR A 89 18.82 -7.75 -23.27
CA THR A 89 18.65 -7.70 -21.80
C THR A 89 19.73 -6.90 -21.09
N THR A 90 20.90 -6.71 -21.74
CA THR A 90 21.98 -5.87 -21.21
C THR A 90 21.69 -4.37 -21.35
N GLU A 91 20.59 -4.03 -22.05
CA GLU A 91 20.07 -2.68 -22.31
C GLU A 91 18.56 -2.62 -21.93
N PRO A 92 18.20 -2.75 -20.63
CA PRO A 92 16.82 -2.99 -20.16
C PRO A 92 15.80 -1.92 -20.58
N GLU A 93 16.23 -0.67 -20.69
CA GLU A 93 15.38 0.43 -21.15
C GLU A 93 15.17 0.42 -22.67
N LYS A 94 16.16 -0.03 -23.44
CA LYS A 94 15.99 -0.27 -24.87
C LYS A 94 15.05 -1.45 -25.09
N LEU A 95 15.21 -2.52 -24.33
CA LEU A 95 14.27 -3.65 -24.31
C LEU A 95 12.85 -3.15 -24.04
N ARG A 96 12.64 -2.40 -22.96
CA ARG A 96 11.33 -1.82 -22.60
C ARG A 96 10.72 -1.00 -23.74
N ARG A 97 11.51 -0.18 -24.44
CA ARG A 97 11.03 0.60 -25.59
C ARG A 97 10.60 -0.30 -26.74
N ARG A 98 11.39 -1.33 -27.08
CA ARG A 98 11.03 -2.30 -28.12
C ARG A 98 9.73 -3.01 -27.78
N LEU A 99 9.54 -3.40 -26.52
CA LEU A 99 8.29 -3.99 -26.03
C LEU A 99 7.08 -3.06 -26.30
N ALA A 100 7.21 -1.77 -25.99
CA ALA A 100 6.14 -0.80 -26.22
C ALA A 100 5.86 -0.47 -27.71
N GLU A 101 6.75 -0.86 -28.63
CA GLU A 101 6.58 -0.68 -30.08
C GLU A 101 5.91 -1.88 -30.77
N LEU A 102 5.76 -3.01 -30.08
CA LEU A 102 5.18 -4.22 -30.64
C LEU A 102 3.65 -4.08 -30.86
N PRO A 103 3.09 -4.72 -31.91
CA PRO A 103 1.66 -4.65 -32.20
C PRO A 103 0.80 -5.14 -31.05
N GLY A 104 -0.30 -4.41 -30.78
CA GLY A 104 -1.26 -4.78 -29.75
C GLY A 104 -0.87 -4.36 -28.32
N TYR A 105 0.25 -3.67 -28.14
CA TYR A 105 0.66 -3.07 -26.88
C TYR A 105 -0.36 -2.04 -26.36
N LYS A 106 -0.67 -2.09 -25.05
CA LYS A 106 -1.46 -1.09 -24.34
C LYS A 106 -0.68 -0.50 -23.16
N HIS A 107 -0.19 -1.34 -22.24
CA HIS A 107 0.61 -0.92 -21.08
C HIS A 107 1.72 -1.91 -20.77
N ILE A 108 2.80 -1.44 -20.11
CA ILE A 108 3.89 -2.29 -19.63
C ILE A 108 4.31 -1.88 -18.23
N TRP A 109 4.53 -2.87 -17.38
CA TRP A 109 5.15 -2.72 -16.08
C TRP A 109 6.35 -3.65 -15.98
N PRO A 110 7.51 -3.19 -15.48
CA PRO A 110 8.53 -4.10 -15.00
C PRO A 110 7.96 -4.90 -13.82
N VAL A 111 8.33 -6.19 -13.71
CA VAL A 111 7.86 -7.03 -12.60
C VAL A 111 8.57 -6.63 -11.32
N GLU A 112 7.83 -6.06 -10.37
CA GLU A 112 8.34 -5.72 -9.05
C GLU A 112 8.48 -6.94 -8.15
N ILE A 113 9.56 -7.00 -7.38
CA ILE A 113 9.76 -7.90 -6.24
C ILE A 113 9.00 -7.31 -5.05
N ILE A 114 8.13 -8.13 -4.46
CA ILE A 114 7.36 -7.78 -3.27
C ILE A 114 7.90 -8.59 -2.11
N GLN A 115 8.19 -7.92 -1.00
CA GLN A 115 8.70 -8.56 0.21
C GLN A 115 7.54 -9.07 1.06
N ALA A 116 7.73 -10.22 1.72
CA ALA A 116 6.72 -10.79 2.61
C ALA A 116 6.31 -9.78 3.70
N PRO A 117 5.01 -9.70 4.04
CA PRO A 117 4.54 -8.81 5.08
C PRO A 117 5.18 -9.18 6.41
N LYS A 118 5.83 -8.20 7.06
CA LYS A 118 6.33 -8.38 8.42
C LYS A 118 5.19 -8.19 9.41
N VAL A 119 5.06 -9.13 10.33
CA VAL A 119 4.14 -8.99 11.46
C VAL A 119 4.67 -7.91 12.42
N VAL A 120 3.78 -7.08 12.97
CA VAL A 120 4.17 -5.99 13.88
C VAL A 120 4.48 -6.54 15.27
N GLY A 121 5.73 -6.38 15.72
CA GLY A 121 6.20 -6.78 17.05
C GLY A 121 6.87 -8.16 17.10
N ASP A 122 7.43 -8.50 18.27
CA ASP A 122 7.97 -9.84 18.52
C ASP A 122 6.82 -10.85 18.64
N LEU A 123 6.88 -11.92 17.84
CA LEU A 123 5.87 -12.97 17.85
C LEU A 123 6.24 -14.10 18.82
N ASP A 124 5.54 -14.13 19.94
CA ASP A 124 5.56 -15.29 20.82
C ASP A 124 4.57 -16.34 20.29
N ILE A 125 5.08 -17.39 19.65
CA ILE A 125 4.29 -18.54 19.20
C ILE A 125 4.21 -19.56 20.33
N PHE A 126 2.99 -19.84 20.79
CA PHE A 126 2.71 -20.90 21.74
C PHE A 126 2.21 -22.15 21.04
N THR A 127 2.96 -23.24 21.13
CA THR A 127 2.53 -24.57 20.66
C THR A 127 1.88 -25.38 21.77
N MET A 128 0.71 -25.93 21.49
CA MET A 128 -0.05 -26.70 22.47
C MET A 128 0.31 -28.19 22.42
N ASP A 129 1.04 -28.68 23.43
CA ASP A 129 1.19 -30.11 23.66
C ASP A 129 -0.06 -30.68 24.37
N SER A 130 -0.39 -31.93 24.07
CA SER A 130 -1.46 -32.75 24.65
C SER A 130 -1.59 -32.68 26.17
N THR A 131 -0.48 -32.47 26.89
CA THR A 131 -0.46 -32.32 28.36
C THR A 131 -1.00 -30.97 28.85
N LYS A 132 -0.83 -29.90 28.05
CA LYS A 132 -1.25 -28.52 28.37
C LYS A 132 -2.71 -28.22 28.00
N ALA A 133 -3.30 -29.00 27.07
CA ALA A 133 -4.69 -28.85 26.64
C ALA A 133 -5.71 -28.95 27.81
N SER A 134 -5.40 -29.73 28.84
CA SER A 134 -6.27 -29.90 30.02
C SER A 134 -6.43 -28.63 30.89
N GLY A 135 -5.47 -27.70 30.84
CA GLY A 135 -5.52 -26.40 31.52
C GLY A 135 -6.41 -25.41 30.77
N ALA A 136 -6.26 -25.35 29.44
CA ALA A 136 -7.05 -24.51 28.56
C ALA A 136 -8.55 -24.88 28.58
N GLU A 137 -8.89 -26.18 28.54
CA GLU A 137 -10.28 -26.66 28.64
C GLU A 137 -10.97 -26.29 29.96
N LYS A 138 -10.23 -26.26 31.08
CA LYS A 138 -10.77 -25.82 32.38
C LYS A 138 -11.06 -24.31 32.38
N SER A 139 -10.23 -23.51 31.73
CA SER A 139 -10.46 -22.07 31.55
C SER A 139 -11.70 -21.80 30.69
N ARG A 140 -11.89 -22.56 29.59
CA ARG A 140 -13.07 -22.47 28.72
C ARG A 140 -14.39 -22.68 29.49
N ARG A 141 -14.42 -23.65 30.41
CA ARG A 141 -15.61 -23.95 31.23
C ARG A 141 -15.90 -22.90 32.32
N GLN A 142 -14.93 -22.07 32.68
CA GLN A 142 -15.12 -21.03 33.70
C GLN A 142 -15.66 -19.71 33.13
N ASN A 143 -15.56 -19.52 31.80
CA ASN A 143 -15.83 -18.24 31.13
C ASN A 143 -17.10 -18.29 30.25
N GLY A 144 -18.16 -18.96 30.71
CA GLY A 144 -19.38 -19.25 29.93
C GLY A 144 -20.12 -18.05 29.30
N ASP A 145 -19.77 -16.81 29.69
CA ASP A 145 -20.32 -15.55 29.16
C ASP A 145 -19.27 -14.67 28.44
N PHE A 146 -18.06 -15.17 28.16
CA PHE A 146 -16.99 -14.40 27.52
C PHE A 146 -17.21 -14.30 26.00
N VAL A 147 -17.42 -13.07 25.52
CA VAL A 147 -17.43 -12.76 24.08
C VAL A 147 -16.02 -12.36 23.64
N PHE A 148 -15.55 -12.95 22.55
CA PHE A 148 -14.24 -12.63 21.99
C PHE A 148 -14.24 -11.15 21.52
N PRO A 149 -13.37 -10.27 22.06
CA PRO A 149 -13.52 -8.82 21.86
C PRO A 149 -13.54 -8.36 20.40
N PRO A 150 -12.72 -8.91 19.48
CA PRO A 150 -12.84 -8.56 18.07
C PRO A 150 -14.23 -8.83 17.49
N HIS A 151 -14.94 -9.90 17.93
CA HIS A 151 -16.30 -10.19 17.48
C HIS A 151 -17.31 -9.18 18.04
N GLU A 152 -17.21 -8.85 19.32
CA GLU A 152 -18.07 -7.84 19.97
C GLU A 152 -17.93 -6.47 19.31
N MET A 153 -16.69 -6.05 19.02
CA MET A 153 -16.39 -4.74 18.44
C MET A 153 -17.05 -4.53 17.07
N ILE A 154 -17.22 -5.60 16.29
CA ILE A 154 -17.89 -5.56 14.98
C ILE A 154 -19.31 -6.10 15.02
N GLN A 155 -19.80 -6.55 16.19
CA GLN A 155 -21.11 -7.18 16.41
C GLN A 155 -21.31 -8.55 15.73
N ALA A 156 -20.22 -9.26 15.41
CA ALA A 156 -20.31 -10.60 14.82
C ALA A 156 -20.87 -11.64 15.81
N ASP A 157 -20.64 -11.45 17.11
CA ASP A 157 -21.19 -12.27 18.19
C ASP A 157 -22.72 -12.32 18.17
N ARG A 158 -23.37 -11.21 17.83
CA ARG A 158 -24.83 -11.13 17.69
C ARG A 158 -25.33 -11.94 16.50
N LEU A 159 -24.60 -11.92 15.39
CA LEU A 159 -24.93 -12.74 14.21
C LEU A 159 -24.68 -14.24 14.46
N HIS A 160 -23.63 -14.59 15.20
CA HIS A 160 -23.40 -15.98 15.64
C HIS A 160 -24.55 -16.47 16.52
N ALA A 161 -25.07 -15.64 17.42
CA ALA A 161 -26.24 -15.97 18.23
C ALA A 161 -27.52 -16.17 17.40
N GLU A 162 -27.62 -15.54 16.23
CA GLU A 162 -28.68 -15.75 15.25
C GLU A 162 -28.45 -16.97 14.34
N GLY A 163 -27.27 -17.59 14.41
CA GLY A 163 -26.91 -18.80 13.67
C GLY A 163 -26.14 -18.56 12.36
N TYR A 164 -25.78 -17.31 12.05
CA TYR A 164 -24.94 -16.99 10.90
C TYR A 164 -23.49 -17.33 11.19
N THR A 165 -22.83 -18.00 10.25
CA THR A 165 -21.44 -18.46 10.37
C THR A 165 -20.62 -18.20 9.11
N GLY A 166 -21.23 -17.65 8.05
CA GLY A 166 -20.68 -17.49 6.71
C GLY A 166 -20.94 -18.70 5.82
N ASN A 167 -21.84 -19.60 6.23
CA ASN A 167 -22.11 -20.84 5.51
C ASN A 167 -22.62 -20.57 4.09
N GLY A 168 -22.16 -21.37 3.13
CA GLY A 168 -22.48 -21.19 1.71
C GLY A 168 -21.69 -20.08 1.01
N THR A 169 -20.74 -19.43 1.69
CA THR A 169 -19.87 -18.41 1.11
C THR A 169 -18.43 -18.91 0.96
N ARG A 170 -17.76 -18.47 -0.10
CA ARG A 170 -16.37 -18.75 -0.45
C ARG A 170 -15.50 -17.51 -0.30
N ILE A 171 -14.41 -17.58 0.47
CA ILE A 171 -13.42 -16.50 0.59
C ILE A 171 -12.08 -16.94 -0.01
N GLY A 172 -11.60 -16.20 -1.01
CA GLY A 172 -10.25 -16.35 -1.53
C GLY A 172 -9.25 -15.55 -0.70
N VAL A 173 -8.24 -16.21 -0.15
CA VAL A 173 -7.20 -15.62 0.71
C VAL A 173 -5.87 -15.69 -0.02
N ILE A 174 -5.30 -14.52 -0.31
CA ILE A 174 -4.01 -14.39 -1.03
C ILE A 174 -2.93 -13.95 -0.02
N ASP A 175 -1.99 -14.84 0.30
CA ASP A 175 -1.03 -14.64 1.39
C ASP A 175 0.24 -15.54 1.29
N SER A 176 1.09 -15.59 2.32
CA SER A 176 2.42 -16.21 2.29
C SER A 176 2.50 -17.71 2.57
N GLY A 177 1.47 -18.33 3.15
CA GLY A 177 1.51 -19.76 3.48
C GLY A 177 0.38 -20.25 4.40
N PHE A 178 -0.07 -21.49 4.19
CA PHE A 178 -1.27 -22.03 4.83
C PHE A 178 -1.01 -23.40 5.49
N ASP A 179 -0.95 -23.45 6.81
CA ASP A 179 -0.93 -24.70 7.59
C ASP A 179 -2.36 -25.23 7.76
N TYR A 180 -2.93 -25.77 6.67
CA TYR A 180 -4.27 -26.37 6.70
C TYR A 180 -4.38 -27.63 7.57
N LEU A 181 -3.24 -28.19 8.02
CA LEU A 181 -3.21 -29.33 8.95
C LEU A 181 -3.47 -28.90 10.39
N HIS A 182 -3.45 -27.59 10.67
CA HIS A 182 -3.83 -27.05 11.97
C HIS A 182 -5.27 -27.47 12.33
N PRO A 183 -5.53 -28.09 13.51
CA PRO A 183 -6.86 -28.58 13.88
C PRO A 183 -7.94 -27.49 13.89
N ALA A 184 -7.59 -26.29 14.33
CA ALA A 184 -8.50 -25.15 14.29
C ALA A 184 -8.76 -24.62 12.86
N LEU A 185 -8.03 -25.09 11.83
CA LEU A 185 -8.31 -24.81 10.42
C LEU A 185 -8.93 -26.03 9.70
N GLY A 186 -9.48 -26.99 10.46
CA GLY A 186 -10.15 -28.17 9.94
C GLY A 186 -9.23 -29.39 9.73
N GLY A 187 -7.90 -29.20 9.75
CA GLY A 187 -6.93 -30.30 9.72
C GLY A 187 -6.84 -31.07 8.40
N CYS A 188 -7.32 -30.49 7.30
CA CYS A 188 -7.28 -31.09 5.97
C CYS A 188 -7.39 -30.05 4.84
N TYR A 189 -7.04 -30.46 3.62
CA TYR A 189 -7.12 -29.66 2.40
C TYR A 189 -7.91 -30.40 1.31
N GLY A 190 -8.69 -29.65 0.53
CA GLY A 190 -9.44 -30.16 -0.61
C GLY A 190 -10.95 -30.32 -0.37
N PRO A 191 -11.67 -30.98 -1.28
CA PRO A 191 -13.13 -31.09 -1.22
C PRO A 191 -13.66 -31.58 0.13
N GLY A 192 -14.54 -30.79 0.76
CA GLY A 192 -15.13 -31.10 2.06
C GLY A 192 -14.36 -30.54 3.27
N CYS A 193 -13.14 -30.05 3.09
CA CYS A 193 -12.36 -29.36 4.13
C CYS A 193 -12.78 -27.89 4.28
N LEU A 194 -12.26 -27.21 5.31
CA LEU A 194 -12.43 -25.76 5.45
C LEU A 194 -11.68 -25.03 4.33
N ILE A 195 -10.39 -25.34 4.18
CA ILE A 195 -9.58 -24.92 3.03
C ILE A 195 -9.84 -25.93 1.91
N GLU A 196 -10.75 -25.56 1.01
CA GLU A 196 -11.37 -26.48 0.05
C GLU A 196 -10.64 -26.51 -1.30
N TYR A 197 -10.02 -25.40 -1.67
CA TYR A 197 -9.30 -25.19 -2.91
C TYR A 197 -8.17 -24.20 -2.69
N GLY A 198 -7.31 -24.01 -3.69
CA GLY A 198 -6.14 -23.14 -3.57
C GLY A 198 -5.06 -23.49 -4.55
N TYR A 199 -3.93 -22.78 -4.48
CA TYR A 199 -2.77 -23.02 -5.30
C TYR A 199 -1.54 -22.30 -4.75
N ASP A 200 -0.35 -22.84 -4.97
CA ASP A 200 0.92 -22.16 -4.78
C ASP A 200 1.38 -21.51 -6.09
N LEU A 201 1.38 -20.17 -6.14
CA LEU A 201 1.77 -19.41 -7.32
C LEU A 201 3.28 -19.16 -7.40
N VAL A 202 4.06 -19.52 -6.38
CA VAL A 202 5.45 -19.07 -6.23
C VAL A 202 6.45 -20.22 -6.06
N GLY A 203 6.09 -21.23 -5.27
CA GLY A 203 6.99 -22.31 -4.85
C GLY A 203 7.99 -21.90 -3.76
N GLU A 204 8.85 -22.84 -3.39
CA GLU A 204 9.69 -22.71 -2.19
C GLU A 204 10.89 -21.75 -2.31
N ASP A 205 11.51 -21.69 -3.50
CA ASP A 205 12.85 -21.13 -3.69
C ASP A 205 12.87 -19.73 -4.33
N PHE A 206 11.71 -19.16 -4.68
CA PHE A 206 11.68 -17.88 -5.40
C PHE A 206 12.27 -16.75 -4.56
N ASN A 207 13.33 -16.10 -5.04
CA ASN A 207 14.05 -15.05 -4.31
C ASN A 207 14.10 -13.71 -5.06
N GLY A 208 13.22 -13.53 -6.05
CA GLY A 208 13.27 -12.38 -6.96
C GLY A 208 14.13 -12.59 -8.20
N SER A 209 14.79 -13.74 -8.36
CA SER A 209 15.58 -14.07 -9.55
C SER A 209 14.75 -14.78 -10.63
N PRO A 210 15.01 -14.53 -11.93
CA PRO A 210 14.39 -15.27 -13.03
C PRO A 210 14.59 -16.78 -12.91
N GLY A 211 13.64 -17.56 -13.40
CA GLY A 211 13.71 -19.03 -13.42
C GLY A 211 13.61 -19.74 -12.05
N THR A 212 13.36 -19.03 -10.94
CA THR A 212 13.20 -19.61 -9.60
C THR A 212 11.75 -19.88 -9.19
N LEU A 213 10.75 -19.41 -9.96
CA LEU A 213 9.34 -19.74 -9.72
C LEU A 213 9.06 -21.23 -9.94
N ARG A 214 8.36 -21.87 -9.00
CA ARG A 214 7.91 -23.26 -9.09
C ARG A 214 6.47 -23.41 -8.59
N PRO A 215 5.47 -22.92 -9.33
CA PRO A 215 4.08 -23.00 -8.91
C PRO A 215 3.58 -24.45 -8.89
N ASP A 216 2.69 -24.79 -7.96
CA ASP A 216 2.05 -26.11 -7.86
C ASP A 216 0.68 -26.06 -7.15
N ASP A 217 -0.02 -27.20 -7.10
CA ASP A 217 -1.41 -27.29 -6.61
C ASP A 217 -1.54 -27.27 -5.07
N ASP A 218 -0.45 -27.23 -4.29
CA ASP A 218 -0.48 -27.34 -2.83
C ASP A 218 -0.03 -26.05 -2.14
N PRO A 219 -0.95 -25.23 -1.59
CA PRO A 219 -0.61 -23.98 -0.90
C PRO A 219 0.00 -24.18 0.49
N PHE A 220 0.30 -25.43 0.89
CA PHE A 220 0.85 -25.75 2.21
C PHE A 220 2.21 -25.11 2.42
N ALA A 221 2.34 -24.31 3.49
CA ALA A 221 3.63 -23.83 3.94
C ALA A 221 3.62 -23.50 5.43
N THR A 222 4.74 -23.76 6.10
CA THR A 222 4.96 -23.41 7.52
C THR A 222 6.18 -22.52 7.74
N CYS A 223 6.95 -22.22 6.68
CA CYS A 223 8.14 -21.36 6.74
C CYS A 223 7.80 -19.88 6.89
N ASP A 224 6.65 -19.46 6.34
CA ASP A 224 6.01 -18.19 6.64
C ASP A 224 4.69 -18.48 7.34
N ILE A 225 4.40 -17.70 8.37
CA ILE A 225 3.28 -17.92 9.29
C ILE A 225 2.05 -17.09 8.90
N HIS A 226 2.22 -16.02 8.13
CA HIS A 226 1.26 -14.92 8.05
C HIS A 226 -0.09 -15.37 7.48
N GLY A 227 -0.11 -16.14 6.38
CA GLY A 227 -1.35 -16.66 5.80
C GLY A 227 -2.14 -17.59 6.73
N THR A 228 -1.45 -18.33 7.60
CA THR A 228 -2.07 -19.15 8.64
C THR A 228 -2.70 -18.28 9.73
N LEU A 229 -2.00 -17.22 10.17
CA LEU A 229 -2.53 -16.25 11.14
C LEU A 229 -3.80 -15.58 10.60
N VAL A 230 -3.76 -15.14 9.34
CA VAL A 230 -4.85 -14.48 8.61
C VAL A 230 -6.05 -15.43 8.47
N THR A 231 -5.83 -16.66 8.05
CA THR A 231 -6.93 -17.64 7.89
C THR A 231 -7.61 -17.94 9.23
N GLY A 232 -6.85 -17.93 10.34
CA GLY A 232 -7.39 -18.10 11.68
C GLY A 232 -8.39 -17.01 12.09
N THR A 233 -8.16 -15.75 11.72
CA THR A 233 -9.10 -14.66 12.06
C THR A 233 -10.40 -14.77 11.27
N ILE A 234 -10.34 -15.34 10.06
CA ILE A 234 -11.51 -15.60 9.22
C ILE A 234 -12.32 -16.76 9.78
N ALA A 235 -11.71 -17.94 9.91
CA ALA A 235 -12.47 -19.19 10.00
C ALA A 235 -11.90 -20.22 10.99
N ALA A 236 -11.15 -19.79 12.02
CA ALA A 236 -10.75 -20.71 13.08
C ALA A 236 -11.99 -21.42 13.67
N GLN A 237 -11.94 -22.73 13.71
CA GLN A 237 -12.95 -23.60 14.30
C GLN A 237 -12.82 -23.58 15.83
N GLU A 238 -13.82 -24.14 16.52
CA GLU A 238 -13.74 -24.36 17.96
C GLU A 238 -12.41 -25.03 18.34
N ASN A 239 -11.71 -24.41 19.28
CA ASN A 239 -10.39 -24.86 19.68
C ASN A 239 -10.18 -24.72 21.20
N PRO A 240 -9.09 -25.27 21.76
CA PRO A 240 -8.89 -25.29 23.20
C PRO A 240 -8.71 -23.92 23.85
N LEU A 241 -8.33 -22.87 23.09
CA LEU A 241 -8.24 -21.50 23.62
C LEU A 241 -9.59 -20.77 23.66
N GLY A 242 -10.65 -21.37 23.12
CA GLY A 242 -12.02 -20.88 23.30
C GLY A 242 -12.41 -19.67 22.45
N PHE A 243 -11.72 -19.42 21.34
CA PHE A 243 -12.13 -18.46 20.30
C PHE A 243 -12.45 -19.19 18.99
N THR A 244 -13.12 -18.51 18.07
CA THR A 244 -13.28 -18.92 16.66
C THR A 244 -12.90 -17.75 15.76
N GLY A 245 -12.83 -17.98 14.45
CA GLY A 245 -12.84 -16.90 13.47
C GLY A 245 -14.21 -16.23 13.38
N VAL A 246 -14.27 -15.12 12.66
CA VAL A 246 -15.50 -14.34 12.46
C VAL A 246 -16.55 -15.09 11.64
N ALA A 247 -16.13 -15.91 10.67
CA ALA A 247 -17.02 -16.68 9.80
C ALA A 247 -16.54 -18.14 9.70
N PRO A 248 -16.74 -18.97 10.74
CA PRO A 248 -16.24 -20.34 10.79
C PRO A 248 -16.91 -21.31 9.80
N GLY A 249 -18.04 -20.93 9.19
CA GLY A 249 -18.81 -21.75 8.25
C GLY A 249 -18.44 -21.59 6.77
N VAL A 250 -17.53 -20.67 6.44
CA VAL A 250 -17.11 -20.41 5.05
C VAL A 250 -16.31 -21.57 4.44
N LYS A 251 -16.10 -21.52 3.12
CA LYS A 251 -15.02 -22.26 2.45
C LYS A 251 -13.90 -21.31 2.06
N ILE A 252 -12.65 -21.73 2.28
CA ILE A 252 -11.45 -20.95 1.99
C ILE A 252 -10.80 -21.47 0.71
N GLY A 253 -10.49 -20.54 -0.21
CA GLY A 253 -9.52 -20.72 -1.29
C GLY A 253 -8.17 -20.15 -0.85
N ALA A 254 -7.14 -20.99 -0.73
CA ALA A 254 -5.82 -20.57 -0.25
C ALA A 254 -4.83 -20.34 -1.40
N TYR A 255 -4.40 -19.10 -1.64
CA TYR A 255 -3.47 -18.75 -2.71
C TYR A 255 -2.14 -18.28 -2.13
N ARG A 256 -1.14 -19.16 -2.17
CA ARG A 256 0.20 -18.84 -1.67
C ARG A 256 0.96 -18.03 -2.71
N VAL A 257 1.49 -16.88 -2.30
CA VAL A 257 2.21 -15.94 -3.17
C VAL A 257 3.62 -15.59 -2.69
N PHE A 258 4.00 -15.94 -1.46
CA PHE A 258 5.38 -15.79 -0.97
C PHE A 258 6.08 -17.13 -0.79
N SER A 259 7.34 -17.17 -1.20
CA SER A 259 8.22 -18.32 -1.03
C SER A 259 8.78 -18.38 0.40
N CYS A 260 9.43 -19.48 0.74
CA CYS A 260 10.19 -19.56 2.00
C CYS A 260 11.45 -18.68 2.01
N ALA A 261 11.89 -18.19 0.85
CA ALA A 261 12.94 -17.17 0.78
C ALA A 261 12.42 -15.75 1.08
N GLY A 262 11.11 -15.58 1.31
CA GLY A 262 10.49 -14.32 1.76
C GLY A 262 10.16 -13.35 0.63
N ALA A 263 10.21 -13.80 -0.62
CA ALA A 263 9.93 -12.96 -1.80
C ALA A 263 8.68 -13.42 -2.56
N SER A 264 8.02 -12.44 -3.18
CA SER A 264 6.99 -12.58 -4.20
C SER A 264 7.29 -11.61 -5.33
N SER A 265 6.43 -11.58 -6.34
CA SER A 265 6.49 -10.57 -7.39
C SER A 265 5.10 -10.11 -7.81
N SER A 266 5.02 -8.90 -8.34
CA SER A 266 3.76 -8.28 -8.76
C SER A 266 2.94 -9.16 -9.71
N ASP A 267 3.59 -9.85 -10.65
CA ASP A 267 2.96 -10.76 -11.60
C ASP A 267 2.38 -12.03 -10.96
N VAL A 268 3.02 -12.55 -9.90
CA VAL A 268 2.55 -13.67 -9.07
C VAL A 268 1.29 -13.28 -8.29
N ILE A 269 1.30 -12.10 -7.65
CA ILE A 269 0.14 -11.60 -6.90
C ILE A 269 -1.03 -11.34 -7.84
N ILE A 270 -0.80 -10.77 -9.03
CA ILE A 270 -1.83 -10.57 -10.05
C ILE A 270 -2.40 -11.92 -10.52
N ALA A 271 -1.57 -12.94 -10.70
CA ALA A 271 -2.03 -14.29 -11.05
C ALA A 271 -2.94 -14.86 -9.96
N ALA A 272 -2.59 -14.67 -8.68
CA ALA A 272 -3.42 -15.09 -7.56
C ALA A 272 -4.76 -14.34 -7.48
N ILE A 273 -4.77 -13.03 -7.77
CA ILE A 273 -6.00 -12.21 -7.83
C ILE A 273 -7.00 -12.80 -8.83
N PHE A 274 -6.55 -13.03 -10.07
CA PHE A 274 -7.44 -13.54 -11.11
C PHE A 274 -7.81 -15.00 -10.89
N ARG A 275 -6.89 -15.83 -10.36
CA ARG A 275 -7.22 -17.20 -10.02
C ARG A 275 -8.27 -17.29 -8.91
N ALA A 276 -8.16 -16.46 -7.87
CA ALA A 276 -9.17 -16.39 -6.82
C ALA A 276 -10.56 -16.04 -7.35
N TYR A 277 -10.62 -15.14 -8.33
CA TYR A 277 -11.84 -14.82 -9.04
C TYR A 277 -12.36 -15.99 -9.90
N GLU A 278 -11.49 -16.61 -10.69
CA GLU A 278 -11.83 -17.72 -11.59
C GLU A 278 -12.30 -18.98 -10.86
N ASP A 279 -11.75 -19.27 -9.69
CA ASP A 279 -12.17 -20.38 -8.81
C ASP A 279 -13.52 -20.10 -8.10
N GLY A 280 -14.09 -18.92 -8.31
CA GLY A 280 -15.45 -18.56 -7.88
C GLY A 280 -15.53 -18.08 -6.43
N SER A 281 -14.53 -17.34 -5.96
CA SER A 281 -14.59 -16.68 -4.65
C SER A 281 -15.71 -15.65 -4.62
N ASP A 282 -16.48 -15.63 -3.53
CA ASP A 282 -17.54 -14.63 -3.30
C ASP A 282 -16.98 -13.33 -2.71
N VAL A 283 -15.86 -13.44 -1.99
CA VAL A 283 -15.08 -12.33 -1.45
C VAL A 283 -13.61 -12.68 -1.61
N ILE A 284 -12.77 -11.72 -1.98
CA ILE A 284 -11.32 -11.90 -2.05
C ILE A 284 -10.65 -10.99 -1.03
N THR A 285 -9.71 -11.52 -0.26
CA THR A 285 -8.92 -10.75 0.70
C THR A 285 -7.44 -10.98 0.53
N LEU A 286 -6.67 -9.90 0.68
CA LEU A 286 -5.22 -9.91 0.54
C LEU A 286 -4.59 -8.96 1.55
N SER A 287 -3.61 -9.49 2.27
CA SER A 287 -2.83 -8.74 3.27
C SER A 287 -1.39 -8.60 2.79
N VAL A 288 -1.24 -8.24 1.52
CA VAL A 288 0.01 -8.23 0.74
C VAL A 288 0.02 -6.99 -0.15
N GLY A 289 1.19 -6.39 -0.43
CA GLY A 289 1.21 -5.19 -1.26
C GLY A 289 2.54 -4.42 -1.33
N ASP A 290 2.53 -3.34 -2.10
CA ASP A 290 3.61 -2.33 -2.16
C ASP A 290 3.11 -0.96 -1.68
N TYR A 291 4.01 -0.13 -1.15
CA TYR A 291 3.69 1.19 -0.60
C TYR A 291 3.47 2.26 -1.68
N SER A 292 2.71 1.98 -2.73
CA SER A 292 2.60 2.86 -3.90
C SER A 292 1.59 4.00 -3.71
N GLY A 293 0.48 3.86 -2.98
CA GLY A 293 -0.51 4.94 -2.81
C GLY A 293 -1.28 5.37 -4.07
N TYR A 294 -0.83 4.96 -5.27
CA TYR A 294 -1.44 5.28 -6.56
C TYR A 294 -2.44 4.21 -7.00
N THR A 295 -3.51 4.62 -7.68
CA THR A 295 -4.51 3.72 -8.28
C THR A 295 -3.95 3.01 -9.52
N ALA A 296 -3.01 3.65 -10.22
CA ALA A 296 -2.37 3.15 -11.45
C ALA A 296 -1.33 2.02 -11.21
N HIS A 297 -1.06 1.66 -9.96
CA HIS A 297 -0.18 0.54 -9.63
C HIS A 297 -0.77 -0.79 -10.19
N PRO A 298 0.03 -1.69 -10.80
CA PRO A 298 -0.52 -2.86 -11.49
C PRO A 298 -1.31 -3.81 -10.57
N LEU A 299 -0.95 -3.91 -9.28
CA LEU A 299 -1.75 -4.66 -8.30
C LEU A 299 -3.13 -4.02 -8.07
N SER A 300 -3.19 -2.70 -7.97
CA SER A 300 -4.43 -1.94 -7.75
C SER A 300 -5.34 -2.04 -8.97
N VAL A 301 -4.79 -1.88 -10.17
CA VAL A 301 -5.51 -2.09 -11.44
C VAL A 301 -6.11 -3.48 -11.50
N ALA A 302 -5.32 -4.53 -11.23
CA ALA A 302 -5.80 -5.91 -11.30
C ALA A 302 -6.96 -6.17 -10.32
N LEU A 303 -6.84 -5.72 -9.06
CA LEU A 303 -7.89 -5.95 -8.08
C LEU A 303 -9.15 -5.12 -8.36
N SER A 304 -9.01 -3.89 -8.88
CA SER A 304 -10.14 -3.08 -9.33
C SER A 304 -10.94 -3.74 -10.44
N ARG A 305 -10.30 -4.48 -11.37
CA ARG A 305 -11.02 -5.25 -12.41
C ARG A 305 -11.88 -6.37 -11.83
N VAL A 306 -11.41 -7.02 -10.76
CA VAL A 306 -12.18 -8.05 -10.07
C VAL A 306 -13.38 -7.45 -9.32
N VAL A 307 -13.20 -6.26 -8.73
CA VAL A 307 -14.31 -5.50 -8.14
C VAL A 307 -15.32 -5.09 -9.22
N GLU A 308 -14.88 -4.58 -10.36
CA GLU A 308 -15.73 -4.20 -11.49
C GLU A 308 -16.52 -5.42 -12.03
N ALA A 309 -15.92 -6.61 -11.98
CA ALA A 309 -16.58 -7.87 -12.33
C ALA A 309 -17.58 -8.38 -11.26
N GLY A 310 -17.75 -7.67 -10.15
CA GLY A 310 -18.78 -7.92 -9.16
C GLY A 310 -18.35 -8.71 -7.92
N VAL A 311 -17.05 -8.92 -7.71
CA VAL A 311 -16.54 -9.61 -6.50
C VAL A 311 -15.95 -8.60 -5.51
N PRO A 312 -16.53 -8.46 -4.30
CA PRO A 312 -15.98 -7.61 -3.26
C PRO A 312 -14.54 -8.01 -2.90
N CYS A 313 -13.62 -7.04 -2.95
CA CYS A 313 -12.21 -7.23 -2.63
C CYS A 313 -11.80 -6.38 -1.44
N VAL A 314 -11.16 -7.01 -0.45
CA VAL A 314 -10.76 -6.38 0.81
C VAL A 314 -9.25 -6.47 1.01
N ALA A 315 -8.59 -5.32 1.11
CA ALA A 315 -7.14 -5.25 1.27
C ALA A 315 -6.73 -4.46 2.53
N ALA A 316 -5.65 -4.90 3.16
CA ALA A 316 -5.07 -4.22 4.31
C ALA A 316 -4.54 -2.84 3.90
N ALA A 317 -4.85 -1.79 4.67
CA ALA A 317 -4.40 -0.42 4.33
C ALA A 317 -2.88 -0.23 4.46
N GLY A 318 -2.21 -1.02 5.31
CA GLY A 318 -0.76 -1.00 5.55
C GLY A 318 -0.37 -0.55 6.96
N ASN A 319 0.88 -0.82 7.37
CA ASN A 319 1.33 -0.79 8.77
C ASN A 319 2.54 0.13 9.05
N SER A 320 2.78 1.17 8.24
CA SER A 320 4.03 1.94 8.32
C SER A 320 3.88 3.44 8.59
N ALA A 321 2.73 3.86 9.13
CA ALA A 321 2.43 5.28 9.39
C ALA A 321 3.47 5.99 10.27
N GLY A 322 4.01 5.29 11.27
CA GLY A 322 4.98 5.84 12.23
C GLY A 322 6.46 5.55 11.94
N ASN A 323 6.80 4.82 10.87
CA ASN A 323 8.18 4.35 10.65
C ASN A 323 8.78 4.81 9.32
N HIS A 324 8.02 4.84 8.21
CA HIS A 324 8.60 5.10 6.88
C HIS A 324 7.65 5.74 5.86
N TYR A 325 6.35 5.80 6.11
CA TYR A 325 5.39 6.27 5.12
C TYR A 325 4.35 7.13 5.81
N GLY A 326 4.19 8.37 5.36
CA GLY A 326 3.25 9.32 5.95
C GLY A 326 1.82 9.12 5.44
N VAL A 327 1.05 10.19 5.53
CA VAL A 327 -0.24 10.35 4.87
C VAL A 327 -0.12 10.03 3.37
N TRP A 328 -1.23 9.68 2.70
CA TRP A 328 -1.30 9.35 1.27
C TRP A 328 -0.81 7.95 0.85
N SER A 329 -0.38 7.14 1.82
CA SER A 329 0.46 5.97 1.53
C SER A 329 -0.28 4.63 1.66
N VAL A 330 -1.61 4.62 1.54
CA VAL A 330 -2.39 3.36 1.51
C VAL A 330 -1.81 2.44 0.44
N VAL A 331 -1.47 1.21 0.82
CA VAL A 331 -0.69 0.31 -0.03
C VAL A 331 -1.47 -0.11 -1.28
N ALA A 332 -0.79 -0.40 -2.38
CA ALA A 332 -1.38 -1.16 -3.49
C ALA A 332 -1.40 -2.65 -3.08
N PRO A 333 -2.51 -3.39 -3.25
CA PRO A 333 -3.69 -3.05 -4.07
C PRO A 333 -4.83 -2.32 -3.34
N ALA A 334 -4.71 -2.01 -2.04
CA ALA A 334 -5.75 -1.32 -1.28
C ALA A 334 -6.09 0.09 -1.82
N SER A 335 -5.15 0.75 -2.49
CA SER A 335 -5.37 2.00 -3.21
C SER A 335 -6.34 1.86 -4.40
N GLY A 336 -6.63 0.65 -4.89
CA GLY A 336 -7.46 0.44 -6.07
C GLY A 336 -8.88 1.01 -5.99
N GLU A 337 -9.40 1.40 -7.15
CA GLU A 337 -10.79 1.83 -7.33
C GLU A 337 -11.75 0.71 -6.91
N GLY A 338 -12.73 1.05 -6.07
CA GLY A 338 -13.72 0.11 -5.52
C GLY A 338 -13.16 -0.96 -4.56
N VAL A 339 -11.85 -1.04 -4.34
CA VAL A 339 -11.25 -1.94 -3.35
C VAL A 339 -11.56 -1.40 -1.94
N MET A 340 -11.94 -2.27 -1.01
CA MET A 340 -12.10 -1.89 0.40
C MET A 340 -10.74 -1.90 1.09
N ALA A 341 -10.14 -0.72 1.26
CA ALA A 341 -8.98 -0.57 2.13
C ALA A 341 -9.43 -0.52 3.59
N VAL A 342 -8.83 -1.37 4.43
CA VAL A 342 -9.22 -1.51 5.83
C VAL A 342 -8.09 -1.11 6.76
N GLY A 343 -8.33 -0.06 7.55
CA GLY A 343 -7.46 0.35 8.66
C GLY A 343 -7.70 -0.51 9.92
N ALA A 344 -6.81 -0.41 10.89
CA ALA A 344 -6.85 -1.24 12.09
C ALA A 344 -7.19 -0.44 13.36
N VAL A 345 -8.05 -1.02 14.21
CA VAL A 345 -8.24 -0.56 15.60
C VAL A 345 -7.69 -1.56 16.60
N GLU A 346 -7.33 -1.04 17.76
CA GLU A 346 -6.90 -1.79 18.92
C GLU A 346 -8.07 -2.59 19.55
N SER A 347 -7.88 -3.88 19.79
CA SER A 347 -8.85 -4.70 20.51
C SER A 347 -9.15 -4.10 21.89
N THR A 348 -10.42 -4.11 22.33
CA THR A 348 -10.83 -3.54 23.63
C THR A 348 -10.20 -4.25 24.83
N LEU A 349 -9.88 -5.53 24.69
CA LEU A 349 -9.06 -6.28 25.64
C LEU A 349 -7.79 -6.81 24.95
N ARG A 350 -6.66 -6.78 25.67
CA ARG A 350 -5.41 -7.41 25.28
C ARG A 350 -5.35 -8.85 25.77
N PRO A 351 -5.26 -9.86 24.88
CA PRO A 351 -4.96 -11.21 25.28
C PRO A 351 -3.48 -11.38 25.64
N SER A 352 -3.20 -12.29 26.55
CA SER A 352 -1.88 -12.86 26.76
C SER A 352 -1.99 -14.37 26.99
N ILE A 353 -1.04 -15.12 26.44
CA ILE A 353 -0.99 -16.58 26.55
C ILE A 353 0.07 -16.95 27.58
N ASN A 354 -0.32 -17.68 28.62
CA ASN A 354 0.65 -18.28 29.54
C ASN A 354 1.32 -19.47 28.85
N SER A 355 2.62 -19.37 28.57
CA SER A 355 3.39 -20.38 27.82
C SER A 355 3.58 -21.71 28.57
N GLU A 356 3.39 -21.75 29.88
CA GLU A 356 3.47 -22.97 30.68
C GLU A 356 2.13 -23.72 30.70
N THR A 357 1.02 -23.01 30.89
CA THR A 357 -0.30 -23.60 31.12
C THR A 357 -1.22 -23.58 29.90
N GLY A 358 -0.91 -22.79 28.87
CA GLY A 358 -1.80 -22.54 27.73
C GLY A 358 -3.04 -21.73 28.08
N GLN A 359 -3.09 -21.11 29.27
CA GLN A 359 -4.21 -20.29 29.68
C GLN A 359 -4.14 -18.90 29.04
N VAL A 360 -5.25 -18.43 28.48
CA VAL A 360 -5.39 -17.05 28.00
C VAL A 360 -5.91 -16.16 29.12
N SER A 361 -5.25 -15.04 29.37
CA SER A 361 -5.76 -13.96 30.21
C SER A 361 -6.04 -12.71 29.39
N TRP A 362 -7.04 -11.94 29.82
CA TRP A 362 -7.49 -10.73 29.14
C TRP A 362 -7.37 -9.54 30.08
N ALA A 363 -6.73 -8.48 29.61
CA ALA A 363 -6.61 -7.22 30.33
C ALA A 363 -7.28 -6.10 29.53
N ALA A 364 -7.83 -5.09 30.23
CA ALA A 364 -8.33 -3.90 29.55
C ALA A 364 -7.22 -3.25 28.72
N ASN A 365 -7.52 -2.90 27.47
CA ASN A 365 -6.59 -2.16 26.61
C ASN A 365 -6.89 -0.66 26.73
N PRO A 366 -5.97 0.18 27.25
CA PRO A 366 -6.19 1.63 27.31
C PRO A 366 -6.39 2.27 25.95
N ALA A 367 -5.88 1.66 24.88
CA ALA A 367 -6.09 2.10 23.50
C ALA A 367 -7.27 1.40 22.82
N GLY A 368 -8.04 0.58 23.54
CA GLY A 368 -9.11 -0.23 23.00
C GLY A 368 -10.16 0.59 22.24
N GLY A 369 -10.41 0.22 20.98
CA GLY A 369 -11.33 0.92 20.08
C GLY A 369 -10.75 2.16 19.38
N LEU A 370 -9.50 2.53 19.66
CA LEU A 370 -8.79 3.60 18.93
C LEU A 370 -8.10 3.03 17.70
N VAL A 371 -7.89 3.86 16.67
CA VAL A 371 -7.10 3.48 15.49
C VAL A 371 -5.64 3.25 15.90
N THR A 372 -5.02 2.17 15.42
CA THR A 372 -3.64 1.81 15.75
C THR A 372 -2.66 2.79 15.10
N GLY A 373 -1.61 3.22 15.81
CA GLY A 373 -0.61 4.16 15.27
C GLY A 373 0.26 3.62 14.12
N PHE A 374 0.15 2.35 13.75
CA PHE A 374 0.80 1.82 12.54
C PHE A 374 -0.10 1.93 11.29
N SER A 375 -1.41 2.05 11.45
CA SER A 375 -2.38 2.03 10.34
C SER A 375 -2.12 3.18 9.39
N LEU A 376 -1.96 2.90 8.09
CA LEU A 376 -1.74 3.95 7.10
C LEU A 376 -2.97 4.83 6.90
N TRP A 377 -2.69 6.08 6.56
CA TRP A 377 -3.65 7.13 6.31
C TRP A 377 -3.88 7.27 4.81
N GLY A 378 -5.13 7.51 4.41
CA GLY A 378 -5.42 8.03 3.08
C GLY A 378 -5.15 9.54 2.98
N PRO A 379 -5.64 10.20 1.92
CA PRO A 379 -6.28 9.64 0.71
C PRO A 379 -5.32 8.79 -0.15
N THR A 380 -5.70 8.37 -1.35
CA THR A 380 -4.71 8.00 -2.39
C THR A 380 -3.95 9.25 -2.86
N PHE A 381 -2.85 9.10 -3.60
CA PHE A 381 -2.14 10.24 -4.21
C PHE A 381 -3.01 11.07 -5.16
N GLU A 382 -4.01 10.45 -5.77
CA GLU A 382 -5.03 11.06 -6.61
C GLU A 382 -6.14 11.77 -5.79
N GLY A 383 -6.12 11.66 -4.46
CA GLY A 383 -7.09 12.30 -3.56
C GLY A 383 -8.31 11.44 -3.21
N ASP A 384 -8.35 10.18 -3.63
CA ASP A 384 -9.50 9.30 -3.43
C ASP A 384 -9.71 8.92 -1.96
N PHE A 385 -10.97 8.59 -1.65
CA PHE A 385 -11.41 8.18 -0.33
C PHE A 385 -10.80 6.84 0.12
N LYS A 386 -9.87 6.91 1.09
CA LYS A 386 -9.25 5.77 1.76
C LYS A 386 -8.86 6.13 3.22
N PRO A 387 -8.75 5.14 4.13
CA PRO A 387 -9.36 3.82 4.01
C PRO A 387 -10.90 3.93 3.98
N GLN A 388 -11.59 2.90 3.51
CA GLN A 388 -13.07 2.89 3.51
C GLN A 388 -13.61 2.91 4.95
N PHE A 389 -12.99 2.12 5.82
CA PHE A 389 -13.35 1.99 7.23
C PHE A 389 -12.25 1.21 7.97
N THR A 390 -12.50 0.87 9.23
CA THR A 390 -11.59 0.09 10.08
C THR A 390 -12.26 -1.15 10.64
N ALA A 391 -11.44 -2.10 11.06
CA ALA A 391 -11.84 -3.28 11.82
C ALA A 391 -10.77 -3.61 12.87
N PRO A 392 -11.07 -4.47 13.86
CA PRO A 392 -10.06 -4.93 14.82
C PRO A 392 -8.83 -5.51 14.12
N GLY A 393 -7.66 -4.97 14.43
CA GLY A 393 -6.39 -5.42 13.87
C GLY A 393 -5.21 -5.30 14.84
N GLY A 394 -5.38 -4.66 16.00
CA GLY A 394 -4.40 -4.63 17.08
C GLY A 394 -4.72 -5.64 18.19
N ASN A 395 -3.70 -6.37 18.66
CA ASN A 395 -3.78 -7.35 19.75
C ASN A 395 -4.80 -8.48 19.50
N ILE A 396 -4.72 -9.09 18.31
CA ILE A 396 -5.60 -10.16 17.86
C ILE A 396 -5.01 -11.53 18.24
N LEU A 397 -5.77 -12.33 18.99
CA LEU A 397 -5.46 -13.74 19.23
C LEU A 397 -5.85 -14.56 18.00
N THR A 398 -4.92 -15.34 17.46
CA THR A 398 -5.17 -16.21 16.30
C THR A 398 -4.32 -17.50 16.35
N VAL A 399 -4.57 -18.40 15.40
CA VAL A 399 -3.80 -19.63 15.19
C VAL A 399 -2.45 -19.32 14.55
N ALA A 400 -1.48 -20.19 14.71
CA ALA A 400 -0.16 -20.13 14.08
C ALA A 400 0.27 -21.53 13.61
N PRO A 401 1.23 -21.64 12.67
CA PRO A 401 1.65 -22.95 12.18
C PRO A 401 2.12 -23.91 13.27
N ASN A 402 2.11 -25.20 12.96
CA ASN A 402 2.54 -26.29 13.83
C ASN A 402 1.72 -26.40 15.12
N ASN A 403 0.38 -26.33 15.01
CA ASN A 403 -0.56 -26.33 16.15
C ASN A 403 -0.33 -25.16 17.13
N GLY A 404 0.15 -24.03 16.61
CA GLY A 404 0.50 -22.86 17.36
C GLY A 404 -0.65 -21.88 17.54
N TYR A 405 -0.48 -20.95 18.48
CA TYR A 405 -1.35 -19.78 18.68
C TYR A 405 -0.47 -18.59 19.04
N THR A 406 -0.91 -17.39 18.68
CA THR A 406 -0.17 -16.17 18.96
C THR A 406 -1.10 -14.97 19.09
N VAL A 407 -0.57 -13.88 19.65
CA VAL A 407 -1.22 -12.57 19.67
C VAL A 407 -0.43 -11.65 18.73
N THR A 408 -1.12 -11.03 17.80
CA THR A 408 -0.50 -10.31 16.70
C THR A 408 -1.22 -9.00 16.40
N SER A 409 -0.58 -8.11 15.64
CA SER A 409 -1.15 -6.83 15.23
C SER A 409 -0.81 -6.49 13.78
N GLY A 410 -1.74 -5.85 13.09
CA GLY A 410 -1.61 -5.40 11.71
C GLY A 410 -2.97 -5.16 11.05
N THR A 411 -3.01 -4.25 10.08
CA THR A 411 -4.14 -4.13 9.12
C THR A 411 -4.37 -5.43 8.35
N SER A 412 -3.33 -6.27 8.27
CA SER A 412 -3.40 -7.65 7.80
C SER A 412 -4.42 -8.54 8.51
N PHE A 413 -4.89 -8.16 9.71
CA PHE A 413 -5.94 -8.88 10.44
C PHE A 413 -7.30 -8.17 10.37
N ALA A 414 -7.30 -6.85 10.18
CA ALA A 414 -8.51 -6.06 9.99
C ALA A 414 -9.18 -6.38 8.63
N ALA A 415 -8.38 -6.52 7.56
CA ALA A 415 -8.86 -6.87 6.22
C ALA A 415 -9.59 -8.23 6.18
N PRO A 416 -8.99 -9.35 6.66
CA PRO A 416 -9.68 -10.64 6.67
C PRO A 416 -10.89 -10.69 7.61
N ILE A 417 -10.86 -9.97 8.75
CA ILE A 417 -12.03 -9.83 9.62
C ILE A 417 -13.19 -9.18 8.86
N THR A 418 -12.92 -8.15 8.07
CA THR A 418 -13.93 -7.52 7.20
C THR A 418 -14.42 -8.49 6.13
N ALA A 419 -13.53 -9.22 5.46
CA ALA A 419 -13.93 -10.22 4.46
C ALA A 419 -14.84 -11.31 5.05
N ALA A 420 -14.56 -11.75 6.28
CA ALA A 420 -15.39 -12.65 7.03
C ALA A 420 -16.75 -12.02 7.41
N SER A 421 -16.78 -10.74 7.80
CA SER A 421 -18.03 -9.99 8.01
C SER A 421 -18.88 -9.92 6.75
N ILE A 422 -18.27 -9.75 5.57
CA ILE A 422 -18.99 -9.78 4.29
C ILE A 422 -19.58 -11.17 4.04
N ALA A 423 -18.91 -12.26 4.45
CA ALA A 423 -19.50 -13.59 4.34
C ALA A 423 -20.73 -13.79 5.26
N LEU A 424 -20.71 -13.25 6.47
CA LEU A 424 -21.90 -13.22 7.33
C LEU A 424 -23.03 -12.40 6.68
N LEU A 425 -22.68 -11.26 6.07
CA LEU A 425 -23.62 -10.42 5.34
C LEU A 425 -24.23 -11.15 4.14
N ILE A 426 -23.44 -11.87 3.35
CA ILE A 426 -23.89 -12.66 2.20
C ILE A 426 -24.82 -13.79 2.64
N GLU A 427 -24.51 -14.50 3.73
CA GLU A 427 -25.39 -15.54 4.25
C GLU A 427 -26.77 -14.99 4.66
N ALA A 428 -26.79 -13.81 5.28
CA ALA A 428 -28.01 -13.20 5.80
C ALA A 428 -28.84 -12.47 4.73
N ARG A 429 -28.20 -11.73 3.83
CA ARG A 429 -28.87 -10.85 2.85
C ARG A 429 -28.80 -11.35 1.40
N GLY A 430 -28.04 -12.42 1.13
CA GLY A 430 -27.67 -12.82 -0.22
C GLY A 430 -26.51 -11.99 -0.77
N LYS A 431 -26.03 -12.36 -1.97
CA LYS A 431 -24.94 -11.63 -2.64
C LYS A 431 -25.40 -10.23 -3.05
N LEU A 432 -24.64 -9.23 -2.60
CA LEU A 432 -24.79 -7.82 -2.97
C LEU A 432 -23.67 -7.41 -3.93
N SER A 433 -23.89 -6.36 -4.73
CA SER A 433 -22.81 -5.78 -5.53
C SER A 433 -21.70 -5.21 -4.63
N PRO A 434 -20.45 -5.11 -5.11
CA PRO A 434 -19.36 -4.54 -4.32
C PRO A 434 -19.65 -3.13 -3.80
N SER A 435 -20.32 -2.27 -4.58
CA SER A 435 -20.73 -0.94 -4.12
C SER A 435 -21.75 -0.99 -2.99
N GLU A 436 -22.75 -1.87 -3.06
CA GLU A 436 -23.74 -2.02 -1.99
C GLU A 436 -23.09 -2.52 -0.69
N VAL A 437 -22.16 -3.48 -0.78
CA VAL A 437 -21.39 -3.95 0.39
C VAL A 437 -20.60 -2.79 1.02
N ARG A 438 -19.90 -1.99 0.19
CA ARG A 438 -19.11 -0.85 0.67
C ARG A 438 -19.97 0.21 1.34
N SER A 439 -21.04 0.64 0.67
CA SER A 439 -21.95 1.65 1.23
C SER A 439 -22.62 1.17 2.50
N LEU A 440 -23.06 -0.09 2.56
CA LEU A 440 -23.72 -0.64 3.73
C LEU A 440 -22.79 -0.74 4.94
N LEU A 441 -21.58 -1.28 4.77
CA LEU A 441 -20.60 -1.37 5.85
C LEU A 441 -20.08 0.00 6.30
N ALA A 442 -19.87 0.93 5.37
CA ALA A 442 -19.44 2.28 5.70
C ALA A 442 -20.53 3.06 6.44
N THR A 443 -21.77 3.02 5.95
CA THR A 443 -22.84 3.86 6.50
C THR A 443 -23.31 3.43 7.88
N THR A 444 -23.18 2.15 8.24
CA THR A 444 -23.48 1.65 9.59
C THR A 444 -22.26 1.66 10.53
N ALA A 445 -21.09 2.08 10.05
CA ALA A 445 -19.87 2.04 10.85
C ALA A 445 -19.94 2.94 12.10
N LYS A 446 -19.34 2.46 13.18
CA LYS A 446 -19.20 3.18 14.44
C LYS A 446 -18.00 4.12 14.38
N ARG A 447 -18.28 5.42 14.36
CA ARG A 447 -17.27 6.49 14.43
C ARG A 447 -16.39 6.39 15.67
N ILE A 448 -15.12 6.76 15.51
CA ILE A 448 -14.05 6.57 16.50
C ILE A 448 -13.66 7.90 17.14
N ASP A 449 -13.56 7.91 18.47
CA ASP A 449 -12.94 9.01 19.21
C ASP A 449 -11.42 8.96 19.03
N SER A 450 -10.76 10.10 18.86
CA SER A 450 -9.30 10.13 18.66
C SER A 450 -8.48 9.75 19.89
N GLY A 451 -9.10 9.63 21.06
CA GLY A 451 -8.41 9.46 22.35
C GLY A 451 -7.65 10.71 22.81
N SER A 452 -7.58 11.76 22.00
CA SER A 452 -6.92 13.04 22.32
C SER A 452 -7.73 13.93 23.27
N GLY A 453 -9.04 13.64 23.41
CA GLY A 453 -10.00 14.52 24.08
C GLY A 453 -10.41 15.75 23.27
N LEU A 454 -9.98 15.86 22.00
CA LEU A 454 -10.32 16.98 21.12
C LEU A 454 -11.51 16.70 20.19
N GLY A 455 -11.82 15.44 19.91
CA GLY A 455 -12.92 15.05 19.02
C GLY A 455 -12.72 13.69 18.34
N LEU A 456 -13.52 13.44 17.30
CA LEU A 456 -13.43 12.22 16.50
C LEU A 456 -12.12 12.16 15.71
N GLU A 457 -11.60 10.95 15.53
CA GLU A 457 -10.45 10.65 14.68
C GLU A 457 -10.63 11.24 13.27
N PRO A 458 -9.59 11.76 12.60
CA PRO A 458 -9.74 12.22 11.22
C PRO A 458 -10.24 11.12 10.29
N VAL A 459 -11.14 11.48 9.38
CA VAL A 459 -11.74 10.56 8.41
C VAL A 459 -10.67 9.89 7.54
N ALA A 460 -9.59 10.59 7.20
CA ALA A 460 -8.47 10.02 6.45
C ALA A 460 -7.70 8.89 7.18
N HIS A 461 -7.97 8.66 8.47
CA HIS A 461 -7.39 7.58 9.26
C HIS A 461 -8.42 6.51 9.63
N GLN A 462 -9.62 6.91 10.06
CA GLN A 462 -10.68 5.95 10.45
C GLN A 462 -11.61 5.51 9.31
N GLY A 463 -11.57 6.18 8.16
CA GLY A 463 -12.61 6.04 7.13
C GLY A 463 -13.98 6.35 7.71
N ALA A 464 -14.95 5.46 7.50
CA ALA A 464 -16.27 5.56 8.09
C ALA A 464 -16.34 5.21 9.59
N GLY A 465 -15.31 4.56 10.15
CA GLY A 465 -15.28 4.06 11.53
C GLY A 465 -15.10 2.53 11.62
N ILE A 466 -15.46 1.93 12.76
CA ILE A 466 -15.40 0.47 12.97
C ILE A 466 -16.64 -0.17 12.35
N ILE A 467 -16.49 -1.12 11.43
CA ILE A 467 -17.63 -1.83 10.82
C ILE A 467 -18.56 -2.44 11.88
N GLN A 468 -19.87 -2.37 11.67
CA GLN A 468 -20.90 -2.95 12.54
C GLN A 468 -21.74 -3.94 11.71
N VAL A 469 -21.32 -5.21 11.66
CA VAL A 469 -21.88 -6.19 10.70
C VAL A 469 -23.32 -6.58 11.04
N HIS A 470 -23.70 -6.61 12.32
CA HIS A 470 -25.09 -6.86 12.71
C HIS A 470 -25.99 -5.72 12.26
N ASP A 471 -25.60 -4.48 12.53
CA ASP A 471 -26.35 -3.31 12.08
C ASP A 471 -26.43 -3.24 10.54
N ALA A 472 -25.37 -3.64 9.82
CA ALA A 472 -25.40 -3.78 8.36
C ALA A 472 -26.38 -4.86 7.88
N VAL A 473 -26.40 -6.04 8.51
CA VAL A 473 -27.33 -7.13 8.17
C VAL A 473 -28.79 -6.69 8.36
N HIS A 474 -29.07 -5.98 9.45
CA HIS A 474 -30.42 -5.57 9.84
C HIS A 474 -30.80 -4.14 9.42
N ALA A 475 -29.98 -3.48 8.60
CA ALA A 475 -30.28 -2.15 8.09
C ALA A 475 -31.53 -2.19 7.20
N THR A 476 -32.52 -1.38 7.55
CA THR A 476 -33.77 -1.20 6.79
C THR A 476 -33.82 0.12 6.01
N THR A 477 -32.69 0.84 5.99
CA THR A 477 -32.47 2.01 5.15
C THR A 477 -31.22 1.76 4.32
N SER A 478 -31.31 2.00 3.02
CA SER A 478 -30.14 1.99 2.13
C SER A 478 -29.69 3.43 1.86
N VAL A 479 -28.38 3.64 1.91
CA VAL A 479 -27.73 4.93 1.65
C VAL A 479 -26.70 4.73 0.54
N SER A 480 -26.86 5.41 -0.60
CA SER A 480 -26.06 5.15 -1.82
C SER A 480 -24.69 5.84 -1.82
N ALA A 481 -23.95 5.76 -0.72
CA ALA A 481 -22.60 6.31 -0.61
C ALA A 481 -21.73 5.53 0.39
N GLU A 482 -20.44 5.35 0.07
CA GLU A 482 -19.43 4.88 1.02
C GLU A 482 -18.66 6.04 1.68
N GLY A 483 -18.60 7.19 1.00
CA GLY A 483 -17.87 8.37 1.42
C GLY A 483 -17.60 9.29 0.23
N PHE A 484 -17.17 10.52 0.52
CA PHE A 484 -16.86 11.53 -0.51
C PHE A 484 -15.46 12.11 -0.33
N ALA A 485 -14.70 12.17 -1.43
CA ALA A 485 -13.52 13.03 -1.53
C ALA A 485 -13.96 14.39 -2.11
N VAL A 486 -13.85 15.46 -1.32
CA VAL A 486 -14.27 16.82 -1.73
C VAL A 486 -13.13 17.64 -2.35
N GLY A 487 -12.02 16.98 -2.68
CA GLY A 487 -10.86 17.56 -3.35
C GLY A 487 -10.00 18.46 -2.45
N ASP A 488 -9.00 19.07 -3.09
CA ASP A 488 -8.17 20.12 -2.53
C ASP A 488 -8.79 21.51 -2.79
N THR A 489 -8.12 22.60 -2.38
CA THR A 489 -8.67 23.95 -2.56
C THR A 489 -8.86 24.34 -4.03
N GLU A 490 -8.05 23.80 -4.95
CA GLU A 490 -8.18 24.09 -6.38
C GLU A 490 -9.25 23.22 -7.05
N HIS A 491 -9.27 21.93 -6.73
CA HIS A 491 -10.14 20.91 -7.32
C HIS A 491 -11.36 20.63 -6.43
N HIS A 492 -11.85 21.66 -5.74
CA HIS A 492 -12.89 21.51 -4.73
C HIS A 492 -14.23 21.05 -5.34
N VAL A 493 -14.78 19.97 -4.81
CA VAL A 493 -16.11 19.45 -5.17
C VAL A 493 -17.17 20.00 -4.23
N ALA A 494 -17.80 21.10 -4.65
CA ALA A 494 -18.74 21.84 -3.81
C ALA A 494 -20.09 21.14 -3.62
N ASP A 495 -20.59 20.41 -4.62
CA ASP A 495 -21.92 19.79 -4.59
C ASP A 495 -21.79 18.26 -4.55
N ASN A 496 -22.32 17.65 -3.50
CA ASN A 496 -22.32 16.20 -3.28
C ASN A 496 -23.74 15.73 -3.02
N GLU A 497 -24.07 14.50 -3.43
CA GLU A 497 -25.41 13.94 -3.24
C GLU A 497 -25.37 12.44 -3.00
N PHE A 498 -26.29 11.94 -2.18
CA PHE A 498 -26.56 10.52 -2.03
C PHE A 498 -28.07 10.29 -1.89
N GLU A 499 -28.52 9.09 -2.19
CA GLU A 499 -29.91 8.67 -2.05
C GLU A 499 -30.10 7.93 -0.72
N VAL A 500 -31.21 8.25 -0.05
CA VAL A 500 -31.71 7.51 1.11
C VAL A 500 -32.97 6.79 0.68
N VAL A 501 -32.99 5.48 0.83
CA VAL A 501 -34.12 4.60 0.49
C VAL A 501 -34.64 3.94 1.76
N ASN A 502 -35.94 3.98 1.98
CA ASN A 502 -36.59 3.25 3.05
C ASN A 502 -36.99 1.85 2.57
N ASP A 503 -36.22 0.84 2.97
CA ASP A 503 -36.46 -0.57 2.65
C ASP A 503 -37.32 -1.28 3.70
N SER A 504 -37.76 -0.56 4.73
CA SER A 504 -38.62 -1.10 5.79
C SER A 504 -40.07 -1.27 5.31
N GLY A 505 -40.86 -1.99 6.11
CA GLY A 505 -42.31 -2.14 5.90
C GLY A 505 -43.15 -0.98 6.44
N GLU A 506 -42.54 0.07 6.99
CA GLU A 506 -43.24 1.20 7.63
C GLU A 506 -42.69 2.57 7.21
N ALA A 507 -43.38 3.64 7.58
CA ALA A 507 -42.90 5.00 7.31
C ALA A 507 -41.81 5.38 8.31
N ILE A 508 -40.70 5.93 7.80
CA ILE A 508 -39.55 6.36 8.62
C ILE A 508 -39.38 7.88 8.51
N ASP A 509 -39.26 8.52 9.66
CA ASP A 509 -38.88 9.93 9.79
C ASP A 509 -37.36 10.02 9.92
N TYR A 510 -36.72 10.76 9.02
CA TYR A 510 -35.28 10.97 8.98
C TYR A 510 -34.90 12.39 9.39
N GLU A 511 -33.86 12.50 10.21
CA GLU A 511 -33.14 13.74 10.50
C GLU A 511 -31.71 13.66 9.97
N ILE A 512 -31.28 14.67 9.22
CA ILE A 512 -29.94 14.77 8.64
C ILE A 512 -29.16 15.89 9.32
N SER A 513 -27.96 15.58 9.80
CA SER A 513 -27.11 16.53 10.52
C SER A 513 -25.63 16.39 10.14
N HIS A 514 -24.82 17.36 10.54
CA HIS A 514 -23.37 17.34 10.34
C HIS A 514 -22.64 17.05 11.65
N ILE A 515 -21.65 16.17 11.60
CA ILE A 515 -20.78 15.84 12.72
C ILE A 515 -19.33 15.98 12.29
N ALA A 516 -18.60 16.91 12.92
CA ALA A 516 -17.22 17.21 12.58
C ALA A 516 -16.23 16.15 13.12
N ALA A 517 -15.17 15.89 12.36
CA ALA A 517 -13.98 15.19 12.82
C ALA A 517 -12.82 16.17 12.99
N LEU A 518 -11.74 15.72 13.64
CA LEU A 518 -10.50 16.49 13.69
C LEU A 518 -9.86 16.58 12.30
N ALA A 519 -9.11 17.67 12.09
CA ALA A 519 -8.21 17.80 10.96
C ALA A 519 -6.80 17.32 11.34
N ALA A 520 -6.00 16.99 10.34
CA ALA A 520 -4.65 16.47 10.48
C ALA A 520 -3.66 17.28 9.63
N GLU A 521 -2.68 17.93 10.25
CA GLU A 521 -1.66 18.71 9.52
C GLU A 521 -0.53 17.78 9.01
N VAL A 522 -0.52 17.57 7.70
CA VAL A 522 0.28 16.54 7.01
C VAL A 522 1.77 16.87 6.99
N LEU A 523 2.13 18.08 6.60
CA LEU A 523 3.53 18.50 6.45
C LEU A 523 4.04 19.22 7.71
N TRP A 524 5.37 19.28 7.87
CA TRP A 524 5.99 20.13 8.90
C TRP A 524 5.87 21.62 8.54
N GLU A 525 6.23 22.48 9.51
CA GLU A 525 6.46 23.90 9.25
C GLU A 525 7.41 24.10 8.06
N GLU A 526 7.25 25.21 7.33
CA GLU A 526 8.03 25.53 6.12
C GLU A 526 7.92 24.49 4.97
N ASN A 527 6.84 23.70 4.92
CA ASN A 527 6.56 22.72 3.84
C ASN A 527 7.58 21.55 3.82
N GLY A 528 8.05 21.16 5.01
CA GLY A 528 8.97 20.04 5.21
C GLY A 528 8.28 18.66 5.24
N PHE A 529 9.05 17.61 4.96
CA PHE A 529 8.58 16.22 4.91
C PHE A 529 8.40 15.59 6.31
N ARG A 530 7.28 14.89 6.53
CA ARG A 530 6.90 14.27 7.83
C ARG A 530 6.77 12.74 7.71
N LEU A 531 7.46 12.00 8.59
CA LEU A 531 7.40 10.53 8.73
C LEU A 531 6.61 10.04 9.94
N ASN A 532 6.19 10.95 10.83
CA ASN A 532 5.45 10.64 12.04
C ASN A 532 3.97 11.01 11.86
N ASP A 533 3.12 10.50 12.75
CA ASP A 533 1.69 10.84 12.80
C ASP A 533 1.45 12.35 12.68
N PRO A 534 0.45 12.80 11.90
CA PRO A 534 0.13 14.21 11.72
C PRO A 534 -0.35 14.87 13.03
N ASP A 535 -0.24 16.20 13.12
CA ASP A 535 -0.76 16.92 14.28
C ASP A 535 -2.28 17.03 14.16
N LEU A 536 -2.99 16.54 15.18
CA LEU A 536 -4.44 16.63 15.23
C LEU A 536 -4.86 18.01 15.74
N VAL A 537 -5.71 18.68 14.95
CA VAL A 537 -6.19 20.03 15.26
C VAL A 537 -7.71 20.12 15.05
N PRO A 538 -8.43 20.97 15.81
CA PRO A 538 -9.79 21.31 15.45
C PRO A 538 -9.83 21.93 14.04
N GLY A 539 -10.68 21.41 13.17
CA GLY A 539 -10.78 21.84 11.78
C GLY A 539 -12.14 21.53 11.17
N ALA A 540 -13.22 21.89 11.89
CA ALA A 540 -14.57 21.64 11.42
C ALA A 540 -14.88 22.45 10.15
N ALA A 541 -15.28 21.74 9.09
CA ALA A 541 -15.78 22.36 7.87
C ALA A 541 -17.20 22.92 8.09
N THR A 542 -17.63 23.86 7.25
CA THR A 542 -19.03 24.32 7.24
C THR A 542 -19.81 23.51 6.22
N VAL A 543 -20.78 22.71 6.68
CA VAL A 543 -21.57 21.83 5.81
C VAL A 543 -23.01 22.34 5.71
N LYS A 544 -23.51 22.49 4.48
CA LYS A 544 -24.92 22.83 4.19
C LYS A 544 -25.59 21.57 3.66
N ILE A 545 -26.78 21.25 4.16
CA ILE A 545 -27.49 20.00 3.86
C ILE A 545 -28.93 20.35 3.46
N GLU A 546 -29.44 19.73 2.39
CA GLU A 546 -30.82 19.85 1.95
C GLU A 546 -31.35 18.53 1.36
N PRO A 547 -32.51 18.01 1.83
CA PRO A 547 -33.25 18.44 3.02
C PRO A 547 -32.56 18.00 4.33
N THR A 548 -32.82 18.71 5.43
CA THR A 548 -32.34 18.34 6.78
C THR A 548 -33.29 17.39 7.52
N SER A 549 -34.52 17.21 7.03
CA SER A 549 -35.45 16.21 7.54
C SER A 549 -36.52 15.88 6.51
N PHE A 550 -37.03 14.65 6.55
CA PHE A 550 -38.07 14.15 5.64
C PHE A 550 -38.66 12.84 6.15
N THR A 551 -39.82 12.46 5.62
CA THR A 551 -40.46 11.17 5.91
C THR A 551 -40.52 10.35 4.62
N LEU A 552 -40.04 9.11 4.65
CA LEU A 552 -40.18 8.18 3.53
C LEU A 552 -41.20 7.11 3.85
N GLN A 553 -42.14 6.88 2.93
CA GLN A 553 -42.99 5.70 2.94
C GLN A 553 -42.18 4.45 2.55
N PRO A 554 -42.67 3.23 2.83
CA PRO A 554 -42.04 2.00 2.39
C PRO A 554 -41.69 2.01 0.90
N GLY A 555 -40.44 1.70 0.55
CA GLY A 555 -39.91 1.70 -0.81
C GLY A 555 -39.74 3.08 -1.45
N ALA A 556 -40.02 4.17 -0.73
CA ALA A 556 -39.76 5.52 -1.21
C ALA A 556 -38.29 5.90 -0.99
N ALA A 557 -37.80 6.79 -1.84
CA ALA A 557 -36.45 7.31 -1.79
C ALA A 557 -36.45 8.85 -1.83
N THR A 558 -35.39 9.46 -1.30
CA THR A 558 -35.09 10.88 -1.52
C THR A 558 -33.59 11.09 -1.68
N THR A 559 -33.23 12.10 -2.46
CA THR A 559 -31.84 12.56 -2.56
C THR A 559 -31.55 13.59 -1.47
N VAL A 560 -30.45 13.38 -0.74
CA VAL A 560 -29.86 14.36 0.16
C VAL A 560 -28.68 15.01 -0.56
N ARG A 561 -28.70 16.34 -0.64
CA ARG A 561 -27.61 17.14 -1.21
C ARG A 561 -26.86 17.83 -0.08
N PHE A 562 -25.54 17.90 -0.20
CA PHE A 562 -24.73 18.66 0.74
C PHE A 562 -23.52 19.31 0.08
N SER A 563 -23.11 20.45 0.65
CA SER A 563 -21.90 21.17 0.24
C SER A 563 -20.96 21.35 1.42
N VAL A 564 -19.65 21.26 1.18
CA VAL A 564 -18.63 21.33 2.23
C VAL A 564 -17.71 22.53 1.98
N ASP A 565 -17.88 23.61 2.74
CA ASP A 565 -16.94 24.73 2.70
C ASP A 565 -15.72 24.40 3.60
N GLN A 566 -14.51 24.52 3.03
CA GLN A 566 -13.26 24.19 3.75
C GLN A 566 -13.12 24.96 5.08
N PRO A 567 -12.49 24.37 6.10
CA PRO A 567 -12.30 25.03 7.40
C PRO A 567 -11.44 26.29 7.29
N THR A 568 -11.74 27.30 8.11
CA THR A 568 -10.94 28.53 8.21
C THR A 568 -9.90 28.42 9.35
N GLY A 569 -8.74 29.06 9.19
CA GLY A 569 -7.70 29.11 10.22
C GLY A 569 -6.72 27.95 10.22
N LEU A 570 -6.85 27.00 9.30
CA LEU A 570 -5.87 25.95 9.06
C LEU A 570 -4.67 26.48 8.25
N ASN A 571 -3.47 25.94 8.47
CA ASN A 571 -2.28 26.35 7.73
C ASN A 571 -2.21 25.60 6.39
N ALA A 572 -2.65 26.24 5.31
CA ALA A 572 -2.72 25.63 3.98
C ALA A 572 -1.37 25.12 3.44
N ILE A 573 -0.24 25.68 3.88
CA ILE A 573 1.10 25.22 3.50
C ILE A 573 1.37 23.81 4.05
N ARG A 574 0.71 23.43 5.16
CA ARG A 574 0.84 22.10 5.78
C ARG A 574 -0.07 21.04 5.17
N LEU A 575 -0.83 21.39 4.12
CA LEU A 575 -1.88 20.58 3.48
C LEU A 575 -2.78 19.84 4.47
N PRO A 576 -3.50 20.52 5.40
CA PRO A 576 -4.28 19.84 6.42
C PRO A 576 -5.41 19.03 5.80
N LEU A 577 -5.51 17.75 6.17
CA LEU A 577 -6.67 16.93 5.85
C LEU A 577 -7.80 17.28 6.80
N TYR A 578 -8.98 17.58 6.27
CA TYR A 578 -10.18 17.83 7.06
C TYR A 578 -11.29 16.87 6.66
N GLY A 579 -12.25 16.66 7.55
CA GLY A 579 -13.36 15.75 7.27
C GLY A 579 -14.46 15.81 8.31
N GLY A 580 -15.47 14.98 8.10
CA GLY A 580 -16.60 14.84 8.98
C GLY A 580 -17.61 13.86 8.39
N PHE A 581 -18.81 13.89 8.95
CA PHE A 581 -19.87 12.94 8.65
C PHE A 581 -21.19 13.67 8.43
N VAL A 582 -21.92 13.28 7.38
CA VAL A 582 -23.35 13.58 7.24
C VAL A 582 -24.11 12.45 7.93
N ALA A 583 -24.63 12.71 9.13
CA ALA A 583 -25.34 11.74 9.94
C ALA A 583 -26.82 11.71 9.56
N ILE A 584 -27.39 10.50 9.51
CA ILE A 584 -28.74 10.19 9.06
C ILE A 584 -29.40 9.37 10.19
N GLU A 585 -30.32 9.98 10.92
CA GLU A 585 -31.01 9.34 12.04
C GLU A 585 -32.44 9.00 11.60
N GLY A 586 -32.74 7.71 11.49
CA GLY A 586 -34.05 7.21 11.10
C GLY A 586 -34.83 6.70 12.31
N SER A 587 -36.07 7.16 12.49
CA SER A 587 -36.96 6.68 13.55
C SER A 587 -38.38 6.49 13.05
N SER A 588 -39.08 5.52 13.64
CA SER A 588 -40.49 5.22 13.34
C SER A 588 -41.36 5.53 14.55
N SER A 589 -42.51 6.15 14.29
CA SER A 589 -43.53 6.42 15.30
C SER A 589 -44.61 5.32 15.36
N ALA A 590 -44.47 4.23 14.61
CA ALA A 590 -45.41 3.11 14.60
C ALA A 590 -45.48 2.42 15.97
N SER A 591 -46.64 1.86 16.33
CA SER A 591 -46.82 1.20 17.63
C SER A 591 -45.97 -0.07 17.82
N ASN A 592 -45.48 -0.65 16.71
CA ASN A 592 -44.55 -1.78 16.67
C ASN A 592 -43.26 -1.39 15.92
N ALA A 593 -42.86 -0.11 16.01
CA ALA A 593 -41.75 0.46 15.27
C ALA A 593 -40.47 -0.38 15.36
N THR A 594 -39.76 -0.50 14.24
CA THR A 594 -38.37 -0.93 14.26
C THR A 594 -37.55 0.03 15.13
N ALA A 595 -36.52 -0.48 15.80
CA ALA A 595 -35.61 0.36 16.58
C ALA A 595 -35.03 1.47 15.68
N ALA A 596 -34.80 2.66 16.26
CA ALA A 596 -34.15 3.75 15.53
C ALA A 596 -32.79 3.29 15.00
N GLN A 597 -32.48 3.67 13.76
CA GLN A 597 -31.24 3.31 13.09
C GLN A 597 -30.46 4.57 12.74
N SER A 598 -29.17 4.54 13.01
CA SER A 598 -28.25 5.63 12.74
C SER A 598 -27.32 5.23 11.60
N PHE A 599 -27.17 6.11 10.63
CA PHE A 599 -26.23 5.96 9.53
C PHE A 599 -25.36 7.21 9.42
N SER A 600 -24.21 7.10 8.76
CA SER A 600 -23.41 8.28 8.45
C SER A 600 -22.59 8.12 7.18
N VAL A 601 -22.51 9.19 6.39
CA VAL A 601 -21.66 9.23 5.20
C VAL A 601 -20.43 10.09 5.50
N PRO A 602 -19.21 9.54 5.48
CA PRO A 602 -18.00 10.32 5.70
C PRO A 602 -17.68 11.21 4.48
N TYR A 603 -17.01 12.33 4.72
CA TYR A 603 -16.34 13.10 3.68
C TYR A 603 -14.94 13.50 4.13
N GLN A 604 -14.02 13.65 3.18
CA GLN A 604 -12.66 14.11 3.40
C GLN A 604 -12.27 15.17 2.36
N GLY A 605 -11.45 16.14 2.74
CA GLY A 605 -10.88 17.14 1.83
C GLY A 605 -9.51 17.60 2.30
N ILE A 606 -8.83 18.38 1.46
CA ILE A 606 -7.49 18.92 1.74
C ILE A 606 -7.57 20.44 1.74
N ALA A 607 -7.23 21.07 2.86
CA ALA A 607 -7.20 22.52 2.99
C ALA A 607 -5.87 23.07 2.45
N GLY A 608 -5.76 23.22 1.14
CA GLY A 608 -4.57 23.73 0.45
C GLY A 608 -4.58 23.33 -1.02
N VAL A 609 -3.64 23.83 -1.80
CA VAL A 609 -3.48 23.45 -3.21
C VAL A 609 -2.31 22.47 -3.31
N VAL A 610 -2.61 21.20 -3.57
CA VAL A 610 -1.64 20.10 -3.50
C VAL A 610 -0.51 20.32 -4.51
N ARG A 611 -0.84 20.76 -5.73
CA ARG A 611 0.18 21.04 -6.76
C ARG A 611 1.14 22.16 -6.34
N GLU A 612 0.67 23.16 -5.58
CA GLU A 612 1.49 24.30 -5.12
C GLU A 612 2.42 23.92 -3.98
N ALA A 613 2.13 22.84 -3.24
CA ALA A 613 3.04 22.32 -2.24
C ALA A 613 4.37 21.88 -2.88
N GLY A 614 4.37 21.45 -4.14
CA GLY A 614 5.55 20.90 -4.82
C GLY A 614 5.88 19.48 -4.36
N VAL A 615 6.81 18.83 -5.05
CA VAL A 615 7.16 17.42 -4.79
C VAL A 615 8.33 17.32 -3.82
N LEU A 616 9.34 18.17 -4.00
CA LEU A 616 10.61 17.99 -3.32
C LEU A 616 10.58 18.62 -1.92
N ALA A 617 11.11 17.88 -0.95
CA ALA A 617 11.51 18.45 0.32
C ALA A 617 12.90 19.07 0.15
N PHE A 618 13.10 20.26 0.71
CA PHE A 618 14.40 20.93 0.76
C PHE A 618 15.09 21.02 -0.62
N PRO A 619 14.55 21.76 -1.60
CA PRO A 619 15.17 21.88 -2.93
C PRO A 619 16.59 22.45 -2.90
N GLU A 620 16.95 23.21 -1.86
CA GLU A 620 18.32 23.68 -1.62
C GLU A 620 19.30 22.55 -1.20
N GLN A 621 18.76 21.38 -0.84
CA GLN A 621 19.47 20.19 -0.35
C GLN A 621 19.41 19.01 -1.36
N PHE A 622 19.16 19.26 -2.65
CA PHE A 622 19.45 18.22 -3.65
C PHE A 622 20.94 17.93 -3.66
N PHE A 623 21.32 16.86 -2.99
CA PHE A 623 22.72 16.50 -2.85
C PHE A 623 23.12 15.62 -4.02
N PHE A 624 23.91 16.19 -4.92
CA PHE A 624 24.83 15.40 -5.71
C PHE A 624 26.00 15.00 -4.80
N LEU A 625 26.16 13.70 -4.61
CA LEU A 625 27.10 13.07 -3.69
C LEU A 625 28.10 12.21 -4.47
N ARG A 626 29.06 11.64 -3.75
CA ARG A 626 29.87 10.53 -4.27
C ARG A 626 29.64 9.27 -3.45
N PHE A 627 29.71 8.14 -4.12
CA PHE A 627 29.74 6.82 -3.52
C PHE A 627 31.15 6.28 -3.61
N ASP A 628 31.84 6.14 -2.49
CA ASP A 628 33.22 5.66 -2.45
C ASP A 628 33.19 4.14 -2.22
N ASN A 629 33.50 3.35 -3.25
CA ASN A 629 33.45 1.88 -3.21
C ASN A 629 32.09 1.33 -2.73
N GLY A 630 31.00 1.92 -3.22
CA GLY A 630 29.65 1.54 -2.82
C GLY A 630 29.24 2.06 -1.44
N VAL A 631 29.96 3.00 -0.82
CA VAL A 631 29.52 3.62 0.43
C VAL A 631 29.16 5.08 0.22
N GLU A 632 27.98 5.48 0.69
CA GLU A 632 27.51 6.88 0.66
C GLU A 632 28.51 7.81 1.34
N ASN A 633 28.96 8.85 0.63
CA ASN A 633 29.76 9.92 1.20
C ASN A 633 29.02 11.26 1.15
N TRP A 634 28.52 11.67 2.31
CA TRP A 634 27.76 12.89 2.54
C TRP A 634 28.58 14.19 2.58
N SER A 635 29.89 14.10 2.30
CA SER A 635 30.76 15.28 2.24
C SER A 635 30.41 16.14 1.02
N PRO A 636 30.26 17.47 1.15
CA PRO A 636 30.03 18.35 0.01
C PRO A 636 31.09 18.14 -1.07
N LEU A 637 30.66 17.98 -2.32
CA LEU A 637 31.58 17.82 -3.44
C LEU A 637 32.36 19.13 -3.69
N PRO A 638 33.69 19.06 -3.87
CA PRO A 638 34.45 20.23 -4.28
C PRO A 638 33.95 20.76 -5.64
N PRO A 639 33.98 22.08 -5.88
CA PRO A 639 33.66 22.61 -7.20
C PRO A 639 34.62 22.06 -8.25
N ASN A 640 34.10 21.81 -9.46
CA ASN A 640 34.84 21.28 -10.61
C ASN A 640 35.41 19.86 -10.43
N VAL A 641 34.81 19.06 -9.55
CA VAL A 641 35.20 17.66 -9.33
C VAL A 641 35.19 16.83 -10.62
N ILE A 642 36.15 15.91 -10.73
CA ILE A 642 36.27 14.95 -11.84
C ILE A 642 36.12 13.54 -11.30
N PHE A 643 35.07 12.84 -11.74
CA PHE A 643 34.87 11.43 -11.47
C PHE A 643 35.71 10.60 -12.45
N GLN A 644 36.46 9.64 -11.90
CA GLN A 644 37.27 8.70 -12.68
C GLN A 644 36.52 7.37 -12.80
N LEU A 645 35.89 7.16 -13.95
CA LEU A 645 35.11 5.97 -14.23
C LEU A 645 35.97 4.94 -15.00
N PRO A 646 35.72 3.63 -14.84
CA PRO A 646 36.35 2.60 -15.67
C PRO A 646 36.01 2.80 -17.16
N VAL A 647 36.98 2.65 -18.06
CA VAL A 647 36.75 2.77 -19.51
C VAL A 647 35.72 1.74 -19.99
N PRO A 648 34.63 2.16 -20.67
CA PRO A 648 33.68 1.24 -21.27
C PRO A 648 34.33 0.43 -22.37
N ALA A 649 34.04 -0.88 -22.42
CA ALA A 649 34.55 -1.75 -23.50
C ALA A 649 34.14 -1.28 -24.90
N ALA A 650 33.00 -0.60 -25.02
CA ALA A 650 32.51 -0.02 -26.27
C ALA A 650 33.28 1.23 -26.73
N HIS A 651 34.01 1.89 -25.83
CA HIS A 651 34.73 3.14 -26.08
C HIS A 651 36.18 3.12 -25.53
N PRO A 652 37.04 2.19 -25.99
CA PRO A 652 38.43 2.10 -25.53
C PRO A 652 39.22 3.38 -25.81
N GLU A 653 38.81 4.18 -26.80
CA GLU A 653 39.42 5.46 -27.17
C GLU A 653 39.26 6.55 -26.11
N TRP A 654 38.34 6.39 -25.14
CA TRP A 654 38.15 7.35 -24.04
C TRP A 654 39.18 7.23 -22.92
N ALA A 655 40.02 6.19 -22.96
CA ALA A 655 41.01 5.90 -21.94
C ALA A 655 42.03 7.04 -21.75
N LYS A 656 42.16 7.51 -20.51
CA LYS A 656 43.22 8.44 -20.08
C LYS A 656 44.04 7.84 -18.93
N PRO A 657 45.30 8.27 -18.73
CA PRO A 657 46.08 7.89 -17.55
C PRO A 657 45.43 8.36 -16.25
N VAL A 658 45.57 7.59 -15.17
CA VAL A 658 45.13 7.98 -13.82
C VAL A 658 45.90 9.23 -13.37
N GLY A 659 45.18 10.31 -13.08
CA GLY A 659 45.77 11.56 -12.56
C GLY A 659 45.98 11.49 -11.05
N THR A 660 47.13 11.96 -10.55
CA THR A 660 47.55 11.75 -9.15
C THR A 660 47.59 13.01 -8.26
N THR A 661 47.16 14.18 -8.71
CA THR A 661 47.10 15.40 -7.85
C THR A 661 45.95 16.36 -8.19
N GLU A 662 45.06 16.53 -7.19
CA GLU A 662 43.92 17.45 -6.97
C GLU A 662 42.84 17.71 -8.05
N SER A 663 41.58 17.77 -7.57
CA SER A 663 40.25 17.78 -8.24
C SER A 663 39.78 16.48 -8.90
N HIS A 664 40.60 15.44 -8.94
CA HIS A 664 40.19 14.08 -9.33
C HIS A 664 39.79 13.26 -8.09
N LEU A 665 38.61 12.64 -8.12
CA LEU A 665 38.22 11.67 -7.08
C LEU A 665 38.97 10.35 -7.26
N PRO A 666 39.16 9.56 -6.18
CA PRO A 666 39.73 8.22 -6.27
C PRO A 666 39.00 7.34 -7.29
N LEU A 667 39.73 6.42 -7.91
CA LEU A 667 39.12 5.34 -8.69
C LEU A 667 38.18 4.54 -7.79
N GLY A 668 36.94 4.29 -8.25
CA GLY A 668 35.88 3.66 -7.45
C GLY A 668 34.93 4.65 -6.76
N SER A 669 35.19 5.95 -6.82
CA SER A 669 34.20 6.98 -6.49
C SER A 669 33.21 7.15 -7.65
N LEU A 670 31.94 6.84 -7.44
CA LEU A 670 30.86 7.03 -8.41
C LEU A 670 30.08 8.32 -8.12
N PRO A 671 29.63 9.05 -9.15
CA PRO A 671 28.57 10.03 -8.99
C PRO A 671 27.35 9.40 -8.31
N GLY A 672 26.64 10.18 -7.51
CA GLY A 672 25.34 9.76 -7.01
C GLY A 672 24.48 10.93 -6.60
N TRP A 673 23.22 10.65 -6.30
CA TRP A 673 22.25 11.68 -5.95
C TRP A 673 21.28 11.16 -4.92
N THR A 674 20.74 12.11 -4.18
CA THR A 674 19.60 11.91 -3.31
C THR A 674 18.58 13.01 -3.50
N TYR A 675 17.32 12.63 -3.34
CA TYR A 675 16.21 13.53 -3.25
C TYR A 675 15.23 12.99 -2.21
N TRP A 676 14.40 13.89 -1.69
CA TRP A 676 13.28 13.55 -0.84
C TRP A 676 11.99 14.02 -1.48
N ALA A 677 11.07 13.11 -1.78
CA ALA A 677 9.72 13.47 -2.14
C ALA A 677 8.89 13.63 -0.86
N LYS A 678 8.22 14.77 -0.66
CA LYS A 678 7.43 15.02 0.57
C LYS A 678 6.00 14.51 0.49
N ILE A 679 5.42 14.50 -0.71
CA ILE A 679 4.07 13.99 -0.99
C ILE A 679 4.09 12.98 -2.14
N GLY A 680 5.25 12.39 -2.48
CA GLY A 680 5.39 11.48 -3.64
C GLY A 680 5.36 12.23 -4.99
N SER A 681 5.51 11.51 -6.10
CA SER A 681 5.33 12.06 -7.45
C SER A 681 4.96 10.97 -8.47
N PRO A 682 4.04 11.25 -9.42
CA PRO A 682 3.72 10.30 -10.48
C PRO A 682 4.93 9.95 -11.36
N GLU A 683 5.85 10.90 -11.59
CA GLU A 683 7.08 10.67 -12.36
C GLU A 683 8.22 11.59 -11.90
N ILE A 684 9.41 11.00 -11.70
CA ILE A 684 10.67 11.71 -11.48
C ILE A 684 11.66 11.31 -12.57
N ARG A 685 12.33 12.31 -13.15
CA ARG A 685 13.33 12.14 -14.19
C ARG A 685 14.66 12.71 -13.73
N PHE A 686 15.73 11.99 -14.04
CA PHE A 686 17.10 12.43 -13.86
C PHE A 686 17.77 12.51 -15.23
N GLU A 687 18.24 13.70 -15.57
CA GLU A 687 18.76 13.96 -16.90
C GLU A 687 20.05 14.79 -16.82
N LEU A 688 21.01 14.45 -17.67
CA LEU A 688 22.27 15.18 -17.80
C LEU A 688 22.13 16.29 -18.83
N VAL A 689 22.59 17.48 -18.46
CA VAL A 689 22.70 18.63 -19.35
C VAL A 689 24.18 18.86 -19.67
N PRO A 690 24.61 18.73 -20.93
CA PRO A 690 26.00 18.97 -21.32
C PRO A 690 26.36 20.46 -21.19
N VAL A 691 27.52 20.75 -20.60
CA VAL A 691 28.03 22.13 -20.49
C VAL A 691 28.86 22.45 -21.72
N THR A 692 28.39 23.36 -22.56
CA THR A 692 29.16 23.94 -23.69
C THR A 692 30.10 25.06 -23.24
N PRO A 693 31.29 25.24 -23.84
CA PRO A 693 31.84 24.52 -25.01
C PRO A 693 32.65 23.26 -24.64
N SER A 694 32.56 22.78 -23.39
CA SER A 694 33.43 21.73 -22.84
C SER A 694 33.16 20.30 -23.32
N CYS A 695 32.09 20.05 -24.09
CA CYS A 695 31.84 18.74 -24.70
C CYS A 695 32.38 18.73 -26.14
N GLN A 696 33.45 17.97 -26.40
CA GLN A 696 34.11 17.87 -27.71
C GLN A 696 33.49 16.81 -28.64
N PHE A 697 32.35 16.23 -28.25
CA PHE A 697 31.69 15.15 -28.98
C PHE A 697 30.54 15.73 -29.81
N PRO A 698 30.61 15.70 -31.16
CA PRO A 698 29.58 16.28 -32.02
C PRO A 698 28.28 15.44 -32.07
N ASP A 699 28.35 14.15 -31.72
CA ASP A 699 27.23 13.21 -31.78
C ASP A 699 26.81 12.76 -30.36
N LEU A 700 26.35 13.70 -29.52
CA LEU A 700 25.80 13.35 -28.21
C LEU A 700 24.43 12.66 -28.39
N PRO A 701 24.11 11.60 -27.61
CA PRO A 701 22.80 10.92 -27.66
C PRO A 701 21.73 11.75 -26.95
N LEU A 702 21.53 12.98 -27.40
CA LEU A 702 20.57 13.92 -26.82
C LEU A 702 19.15 13.46 -27.15
N SER A 703 18.30 13.50 -26.14
CA SER A 703 16.85 13.46 -26.29
C SER A 703 16.30 14.86 -26.06
N THR A 704 15.38 15.29 -26.91
CA THR A 704 14.51 16.41 -26.58
C THR A 704 13.50 15.91 -25.57
N ASN A 705 13.54 16.44 -24.35
CA ASN A 705 12.53 16.13 -23.35
C ASN A 705 11.26 16.98 -23.55
N VAL A 706 10.24 16.76 -22.72
CA VAL A 706 8.96 17.49 -22.78
C VAL A 706 9.15 19.01 -22.66
N MET A 707 10.23 19.45 -22.01
CA MET A 707 10.56 20.85 -21.78
C MET A 707 11.21 21.52 -22.99
N GLY A 708 11.48 20.76 -24.06
CA GLY A 708 12.26 21.21 -25.21
C GLY A 708 13.76 21.31 -24.95
N ASP A 709 14.23 20.86 -23.79
CA ASP A 709 15.65 20.81 -23.48
C ASP A 709 16.30 19.61 -24.19
N GLU A 710 17.54 19.80 -24.66
CA GLU A 710 18.39 18.70 -25.13
C GLU A 710 19.18 18.12 -23.95
N THR A 711 18.76 16.96 -23.48
CA THR A 711 19.32 16.30 -22.29
C THR A 711 19.63 14.83 -22.56
N MET A 712 20.25 14.15 -21.61
CA MET A 712 20.48 12.70 -21.67
C MET A 712 19.95 12.03 -20.39
N PRO A 713 18.85 11.27 -20.44
CA PRO A 713 18.33 10.56 -19.28
C PRO A 713 19.30 9.46 -18.85
N ILE A 714 19.52 9.36 -17.53
CA ILE A 714 20.34 8.29 -16.95
C ILE A 714 19.58 6.97 -16.92
N ASN A 715 20.28 5.84 -16.74
CA ASN A 715 19.67 4.51 -16.69
C ASN A 715 18.66 4.26 -15.56
N ALA A 716 18.59 5.11 -14.54
CA ALA A 716 17.61 5.03 -13.45
C ALA A 716 16.36 5.91 -13.67
N SER A 717 16.17 6.46 -14.88
CA SER A 717 15.15 7.45 -15.21
C SER A 717 14.38 7.06 -16.50
N PRO A 718 13.04 7.24 -16.56
CA PRO A 718 12.18 7.84 -15.53
C PRO A 718 11.80 6.85 -14.42
N GLN A 719 11.68 7.36 -13.20
CA GLN A 719 11.04 6.67 -12.08
C GLN A 719 9.56 7.04 -12.04
N ARG A 720 8.67 6.06 -11.90
CA ARG A 720 7.21 6.30 -11.86
C ARG A 720 6.62 5.86 -10.53
N LEU A 721 5.47 6.44 -10.18
CA LEU A 721 4.71 6.11 -8.97
C LEU A 721 5.61 6.21 -7.72
N VAL A 722 6.29 7.34 -7.56
CA VAL A 722 7.28 7.57 -6.52
C VAL A 722 6.60 7.89 -5.21
N ASN A 723 7.00 7.17 -4.16
CA ASN A 723 6.49 7.31 -2.80
C ASN A 723 7.16 8.49 -2.07
N PRO A 724 6.54 9.04 -1.01
CA PRO A 724 7.05 10.17 -0.24
C PRO A 724 8.19 9.69 0.68
N ASN A 725 9.35 9.44 0.08
CA ASN A 725 10.53 8.97 0.79
C ASN A 725 11.82 9.48 0.14
N GLY A 726 12.89 9.38 0.92
CA GLY A 726 14.24 9.60 0.45
C GLY A 726 14.70 8.47 -0.45
N LYS A 727 15.35 8.82 -1.54
CA LYS A 727 16.02 7.84 -2.40
C LYS A 727 17.49 8.19 -2.57
N PHE A 728 18.30 7.15 -2.74
CA PHE A 728 19.75 7.22 -2.86
C PHE A 728 20.22 6.30 -3.96
N PHE A 729 20.98 6.83 -4.91
CA PHE A 729 21.52 6.01 -5.99
C PHE A 729 22.91 6.48 -6.38
N SER A 730 23.75 5.53 -6.74
CA SER A 730 25.01 5.78 -7.45
C SER A 730 24.80 5.59 -8.95
N TRP A 731 25.70 6.14 -9.76
CA TRP A 731 25.60 6.12 -11.21
C TRP A 731 26.93 5.83 -11.86
N SER A 732 26.96 4.79 -12.69
CA SER A 732 28.17 4.30 -13.34
C SER A 732 28.55 5.05 -14.61
N GLY A 733 27.74 6.00 -15.08
CA GLY A 733 27.94 6.68 -16.37
C GLY A 733 27.00 6.21 -17.49
N ARG A 734 26.13 5.22 -17.25
CA ARG A 734 25.19 4.68 -18.24
C ARG A 734 23.92 5.52 -18.40
N LEU A 735 23.48 5.72 -19.65
CA LEU A 735 22.24 6.41 -19.99
C LEU A 735 21.06 5.43 -20.11
N ALA A 736 19.83 5.93 -20.05
CA ALA A 736 18.61 5.15 -20.28
C ALA A 736 18.60 4.49 -21.66
N GLY A 737 19.31 5.02 -22.66
CA GLY A 737 19.42 4.37 -23.97
C GLY A 737 20.28 3.10 -23.99
N GLY A 738 20.90 2.70 -22.86
CA GLY A 738 21.91 1.62 -22.82
C GLY A 738 23.32 2.05 -23.22
N VAL A 739 23.48 3.29 -23.70
CA VAL A 739 24.77 3.87 -24.12
C VAL A 739 25.51 4.55 -22.97
N TRP A 740 26.83 4.75 -23.12
CA TRP A 740 27.67 5.41 -22.13
C TRP A 740 27.73 6.91 -22.31
N THR A 741 27.79 7.66 -21.21
CA THR A 741 27.95 9.11 -21.24
C THR A 741 29.37 9.47 -21.68
N PRO A 742 29.56 10.28 -22.73
CA PRO A 742 30.90 10.67 -23.16
C PRO A 742 31.69 11.43 -22.08
N PRO A 743 33.04 11.43 -22.11
CA PRO A 743 33.83 12.29 -21.25
C PRO A 743 33.47 13.76 -21.52
N GLY A 744 33.29 14.54 -20.46
CA GLY A 744 32.76 15.90 -20.62
C GLY A 744 32.40 16.53 -19.30
N ARG A 745 31.84 17.74 -19.36
CA ARG A 745 31.29 18.45 -18.20
C ARG A 745 29.78 18.47 -18.28
N TYR A 746 29.13 18.17 -17.16
CA TYR A 746 27.68 18.00 -17.08
C TYR A 746 27.10 18.70 -15.86
N ILE A 747 25.85 19.11 -16.00
CA ILE A 747 24.94 19.45 -14.91
C ILE A 747 23.94 18.31 -14.77
N MET A 748 23.63 17.93 -13.54
CA MET A 748 22.51 17.03 -13.27
C MET A 748 21.25 17.88 -13.09
N ARG A 749 20.19 17.50 -13.80
CA ARG A 749 18.87 18.09 -13.69
C ARG A 749 17.86 17.04 -13.25
N LEU A 750 17.06 17.38 -12.25
CA LEU A 750 15.94 16.59 -11.77
C LEU A 750 14.65 17.26 -12.22
N TYR A 751 13.74 16.48 -12.79
CA TYR A 751 12.36 16.85 -13.06
C TYR A 751 11.43 16.02 -12.17
N ALA A 752 10.54 16.67 -11.43
CA ALA A 752 9.54 15.99 -10.61
C ALA A 752 8.14 16.48 -10.99
N LEU A 753 7.29 15.57 -11.47
CA LEU A 753 5.94 15.90 -11.88
C LEU A 753 5.08 16.17 -10.64
N ARG A 754 4.44 17.33 -10.59
CA ARG A 754 3.50 17.66 -9.52
C ARG A 754 2.27 16.76 -9.60
N HIS A 755 1.66 16.47 -8.45
CA HIS A 755 0.35 15.83 -8.41
C HIS A 755 -0.69 16.66 -9.18
N PHE A 756 -1.59 15.96 -9.87
CA PHE A 756 -2.55 16.52 -10.83
C PHE A 756 -1.91 17.23 -12.04
N GLY A 757 -0.59 17.18 -12.18
CA GLY A 757 0.13 17.78 -13.29
C GLY A 757 0.02 16.97 -14.58
N ASN A 758 -0.02 17.68 -15.72
CA ASN A 758 0.07 17.06 -17.03
C ASN A 758 1.55 16.78 -17.37
N PRO A 759 1.96 15.52 -17.61
CA PRO A 759 3.35 15.20 -17.95
C PRO A 759 3.85 15.90 -19.21
N ASP A 760 2.96 16.35 -20.11
CA ASP A 760 3.29 17.09 -21.34
C ASP A 760 3.38 18.63 -21.12
N SER A 761 3.05 19.11 -19.91
CA SER A 761 3.03 20.53 -19.57
C SER A 761 4.26 20.93 -18.76
N VAL A 762 5.05 21.86 -19.30
CA VAL A 762 6.28 22.37 -18.69
C VAL A 762 6.05 22.98 -17.30
N GLU A 763 4.91 23.64 -17.11
CA GLU A 763 4.57 24.34 -15.85
C GLU A 763 4.28 23.36 -14.70
N ASP A 764 3.95 22.11 -15.02
CA ASP A 764 3.60 21.08 -14.06
C ASP A 764 4.81 20.32 -13.50
N TRP A 765 6.00 20.56 -14.04
CA TRP A 765 7.25 19.99 -13.56
C TRP A 765 7.99 20.91 -12.59
N GLU A 766 8.38 20.38 -11.42
CA GLU A 766 9.38 20.98 -10.57
C GLU A 766 10.76 20.63 -11.12
N VAL A 767 11.57 21.65 -11.41
CA VAL A 767 12.87 21.49 -12.07
C VAL A 767 13.98 21.99 -11.17
N LEU A 768 14.99 21.15 -10.96
CA LEU A 768 16.11 21.48 -10.11
C LEU A 768 17.44 21.14 -10.78
N ASP A 769 18.30 22.14 -10.86
CA ASP A 769 19.67 22.01 -11.35
C ASP A 769 20.64 21.93 -10.18
N TYR A 770 21.45 20.88 -10.11
CA TYR A 770 22.61 20.89 -9.24
C TYR A 770 23.71 21.81 -9.81
N LYS A 771 24.10 22.82 -9.03
CA LYS A 771 25.19 23.77 -9.36
C LYS A 771 26.20 23.68 -8.22
N PRO A 772 27.42 23.09 -8.37
CA PRO A 772 28.36 23.17 -9.49
C PRO A 772 28.31 22.03 -10.52
N ASN A 773 28.88 22.26 -11.72
CA ASN A 773 29.09 21.19 -12.70
C ASN A 773 30.20 20.21 -12.25
N PHE A 774 30.13 18.98 -12.77
CA PHE A 774 31.15 17.95 -12.60
C PHE A 774 31.69 17.49 -13.96
N ALA A 775 32.83 16.82 -13.97
CA ALA A 775 33.38 16.22 -15.17
C ALA A 775 33.50 14.69 -15.05
N LEU A 776 33.35 14.02 -16.19
CA LEU A 776 33.64 12.60 -16.33
C LEU A 776 34.95 12.40 -17.09
N SER A 777 35.82 11.55 -16.54
CA SER A 777 37.01 11.05 -17.22
C SER A 777 37.04 9.53 -17.10
N TYR A 778 37.46 8.86 -18.17
CA TYR A 778 37.57 7.42 -18.20
C TYR A 778 39.03 6.98 -18.09
N VAL A 779 39.32 6.06 -17.17
CA VAL A 779 40.69 5.60 -16.87
C VAL A 779 40.79 4.09 -16.95
N ASN A 780 41.90 3.58 -17.49
CA ASN A 780 42.20 2.16 -17.43
C ASN A 780 42.59 1.82 -15.98
N PRO A 781 41.93 0.83 -15.35
CA PRO A 781 42.26 0.39 -13.98
C PRO A 781 43.73 0.03 -13.79
#